data_AF-A0A317XJ41-F1
#
_entry.id   AF-A0A317XJ41-F1
#
_cell.length_a   1.000
_cell.length_b   1.000
_cell.length_c   1.000
_cell.angle_alpha   90.00
_cell.angle_beta   90.00
_cell.angle_gamma   90.00
#
_symmetry.space_group_name_H-M   'P 1'
#
loop_
_entity.id
_entity.type
_entity.pdbx_description
1 polymer ?
#
loop_
_entity_poly.entity_id
_entity_poly.type
_entity_poly.pdbx_seq_one_letter_code
_entity_poly.pdbx_strand_id
1 'polypeptide(L)'
;MPTNAPSTSNLVAEFLKSPDDMSKIPALRKKLLKEQASLSAKLKVGAKDQLEAVRDGLLKLQATRTDVAAIREAFAQIEALYSNDNDDGTSASATGPGSRSKQSEANRSFRVISEVSQIHRNFVQTATTLGKLDALPSQIQTLAVMLERSRNDLMGPATDLLPLHFHLSQLETFRNETFQIARTCSADVRSTVAEFFAPLDELVRSFDEYLMALGERIMDLARDGRPAVVVKLLKIIEKESREDERAAAIRLAKRANLEGAARFRSVVANARVIKLYRPKLLEAIDRSTKELFDECWSRFGAGPDGEDAQATAGNGNGNPLEFLEHLDWIYDDLRMVRDEVQPLFPTDYNALRIYVKSYHKHLGSILRERILATDPEASALLELYQFTTGYVATMTKEVGAEKGWLEPSLLAGKEQGIIEDYLGLITKKIDEWTANLMSDEVREFVARQNPPDEDNEGLYGLQGAAILFQMVNQQVDVAADSGQASVLAKVVDHAAKAMHSTQSTWLRVLESEFKKQREAKSQDDVVGGLVEYVIALANDQLKSADYAEALMARLEAMVSKKYAAGIREAVDNALNGFLDVSKRCTQVLVDLVFSDLRPALKDLFSFPMWYTEGAVTTTILETMRDYTTDYSDRLNPNLFDVLCDDLIDRFLIAYLGALRRVGSGKLKMPSAGERMRKDLEETKSMFVGFKKEEEVAERFEVLEMVVSMISSSATMVFLPYWSFARSHGAHLAFLESIMKARDDLKRDDVNSLMESARRKVKSEGINDLVPETGGPTVMSRVAQAHTSGFAAGLLANLGSSGAANMAASATQALGLKKDSSSSAAQTTTAGSGVIPPVSHSGAPYTAQQDEKGPGWSAFAQNVIGAGWKSKDRDGSNG
;
A
#
# COMPACT_ATOMS: atom_id res chain seq x y z
N MET A 1 -30.67 14.24 7.38
CA MET A 1 -31.38 12.98 7.12
C MET A 1 -32.31 13.19 5.93
N PRO A 2 -32.06 12.56 4.76
CA PRO A 2 -33.01 12.58 3.64
C PRO A 2 -34.20 11.66 3.93
N THR A 3 -35.42 12.10 3.59
CA THR A 3 -36.64 11.32 3.82
C THR A 3 -36.92 10.39 2.65
N ASN A 4 -36.33 9.19 2.67
CA ASN A 4 -36.72 8.09 1.78
C ASN A 4 -38.11 7.57 2.17
N ALA A 5 -39.17 8.23 1.70
CA ALA A 5 -40.50 7.65 1.67
C ALA A 5 -40.54 6.60 0.55
N PRO A 6 -40.76 5.30 0.84
CA PRO A 6 -40.79 4.28 -0.19
C PRO A 6 -41.96 4.52 -1.15
N SER A 7 -41.66 4.71 -2.43
CA SER A 7 -42.68 4.88 -3.46
C SER A 7 -43.55 3.62 -3.57
N THR A 8 -44.84 3.82 -3.78
CA THR A 8 -45.83 2.71 -3.86
C THR A 8 -45.51 1.71 -4.97
N SER A 9 -44.79 2.13 -6.01
CA SER A 9 -44.20 1.27 -7.06
C SER A 9 -43.37 0.14 -6.49
N ASN A 10 -42.57 0.40 -5.45
CA ASN A 10 -41.54 -0.53 -4.98
C ASN A 10 -42.18 -1.65 -4.14
N LEU A 11 -43.19 -1.31 -3.33
CA LEU A 11 -44.02 -2.31 -2.64
C LEU A 11 -44.78 -3.21 -3.63
N VAL A 12 -45.30 -2.66 -4.74
CA VAL A 12 -45.97 -3.46 -5.77
C VAL A 12 -44.98 -4.40 -6.47
N ALA A 13 -43.78 -3.93 -6.81
CA ALA A 13 -42.71 -4.74 -7.39
C ALA A 13 -42.15 -5.80 -6.43
N GLU A 14 -42.24 -5.59 -5.11
CA GLU A 14 -41.80 -6.56 -4.12
C GLU A 14 -42.75 -7.77 -4.00
N PHE A 15 -44.06 -7.54 -4.12
CA PHE A 15 -45.10 -8.57 -3.95
C PHE A 15 -45.59 -9.26 -5.23
N LEU A 16 -45.31 -8.73 -6.43
CA LEU A 16 -45.73 -9.31 -7.72
C LEU A 16 -44.52 -9.61 -8.61
N LYS A 17 -43.86 -10.76 -8.36
CA LYS A 17 -42.63 -11.16 -9.06
C LYS A 17 -42.84 -12.23 -10.13
N SER A 18 -43.99 -12.92 -10.13
CA SER A 18 -44.36 -13.93 -11.14
C SER A 18 -45.81 -13.73 -11.65
N PRO A 19 -46.16 -14.25 -12.84
CA PRO A 19 -47.53 -14.14 -13.37
C PRO A 19 -48.60 -14.77 -12.46
N ASP A 20 -48.29 -15.87 -11.77
CA ASP A 20 -49.23 -16.53 -10.85
C ASP A 20 -49.55 -15.68 -9.61
N ASP A 21 -48.68 -14.74 -9.21
CA ASP A 21 -48.95 -13.82 -8.10
C ASP A 21 -50.15 -12.89 -8.35
N MET A 22 -50.55 -12.71 -9.62
CA MET A 22 -51.77 -11.99 -9.99
C MET A 22 -53.02 -12.58 -9.32
N SER A 23 -53.04 -13.89 -9.06
CA SER A 23 -54.13 -14.57 -8.33
C SER A 23 -54.28 -14.08 -6.87
N LYS A 24 -53.22 -13.53 -6.28
CA LYS A 24 -53.16 -13.09 -4.87
C LYS A 24 -53.63 -11.65 -4.68
N ILE A 25 -53.79 -10.88 -5.78
CA ILE A 25 -54.22 -9.48 -5.77
C ILE A 25 -55.54 -9.23 -5.00
N PRO A 26 -56.61 -10.05 -5.12
CA PRO A 26 -57.84 -9.85 -4.35
C PRO A 26 -57.62 -9.95 -2.83
N ALA A 27 -56.74 -10.84 -2.38
CA ALA A 27 -56.39 -10.99 -0.97
C ALA A 27 -55.53 -9.82 -0.48
N LEU A 28 -54.53 -9.40 -1.26
CA LEU A 28 -53.71 -8.21 -0.97
C LEU A 28 -54.57 -6.93 -0.92
N ARG A 29 -55.50 -6.75 -1.86
CA ARG A 29 -56.46 -5.63 -1.86
C ARG A 29 -57.35 -5.64 -0.62
N LYS A 30 -57.81 -6.82 -0.17
CA LYS A 30 -58.60 -6.97 1.07
C LYS A 30 -57.77 -6.67 2.33
N LYS A 31 -56.49 -7.05 2.35
CA LYS A 31 -55.53 -6.70 3.42
C LYS A 31 -55.29 -5.19 3.47
N LEU A 32 -54.93 -4.58 2.34
CA LEU A 32 -54.68 -3.13 2.23
C LEU A 32 -55.92 -2.30 2.56
N LEU A 33 -57.13 -2.73 2.19
CA LEU A 33 -58.38 -2.08 2.61
C LEU A 33 -58.60 -2.17 4.13
N LYS A 34 -58.25 -3.29 4.77
CA LYS A 34 -58.32 -3.43 6.24
C LYS A 34 -57.26 -2.56 6.94
N GLU A 35 -56.07 -2.45 6.37
CA GLU A 35 -55.00 -1.57 6.87
C GLU A 35 -55.33 -0.09 6.67
N GLN A 36 -55.92 0.29 5.53
CA GLN A 36 -56.46 1.63 5.28
C GLN A 36 -57.60 1.99 6.24
N ALA A 37 -58.53 1.06 6.51
CA ALA A 37 -59.58 1.25 7.50
C ALA A 37 -59.03 1.42 8.92
N SER A 38 -58.02 0.61 9.29
CA SER A 38 -57.29 0.72 10.57
C SER A 38 -56.56 2.06 10.71
N LEU A 39 -55.81 2.46 9.69
CA LEU A 39 -55.04 3.71 9.67
C LEU A 39 -55.95 4.94 9.65
N SER A 40 -57.03 4.93 8.87
CA SER A 40 -58.00 6.04 8.85
C SER A 40 -58.79 6.14 10.16
N ALA A 41 -59.12 5.02 10.82
CA ALA A 41 -59.69 5.04 12.16
C ALA A 41 -58.71 5.63 13.20
N LYS A 42 -57.43 5.19 13.19
CA LYS A 42 -56.39 5.74 14.07
C LYS A 42 -56.13 7.22 13.81
N LEU A 43 -56.07 7.65 12.55
CA LEU A 43 -55.93 9.06 12.17
C LEU A 43 -57.15 9.88 12.60
N LYS A 44 -58.37 9.35 12.50
CA LYS A 44 -59.58 10.06 12.93
C LYS A 44 -59.65 10.21 14.46
N VAL A 45 -59.20 9.20 15.22
CA VAL A 45 -59.06 9.29 16.68
C VAL A 45 -57.95 10.30 17.04
N GLY A 46 -56.73 10.11 16.55
CA GLY A 46 -55.62 11.04 16.84
C GLY A 46 -55.89 12.48 16.41
N ALA A 47 -56.59 12.71 15.31
CA ALA A 47 -57.02 14.05 14.89
C ALA A 47 -58.10 14.64 15.82
N LYS A 48 -59.04 13.82 16.34
CA LYS A 48 -60.00 14.26 17.37
C LYS A 48 -59.27 14.63 18.65
N ASP A 49 -58.37 13.78 19.12
CA ASP A 49 -57.65 13.99 20.39
C ASP A 49 -56.74 15.23 20.31
N GLN A 50 -56.08 15.45 19.18
CA GLN A 50 -55.32 16.68 18.91
C GLN A 50 -56.24 17.92 18.81
N LEU A 51 -57.42 17.82 18.19
CA LEU A 51 -58.37 18.94 18.14
C LEU A 51 -58.97 19.26 19.51
N GLU A 52 -59.22 18.28 20.36
CA GLU A 52 -59.69 18.48 21.74
C GLU A 52 -58.57 19.06 22.62
N ALA A 53 -57.33 18.57 22.50
CA ALA A 53 -56.17 19.14 23.17
C ALA A 53 -55.88 20.59 22.72
N VAL A 54 -56.01 20.89 21.42
CA VAL A 54 -55.90 22.26 20.89
C VAL A 54 -57.04 23.13 21.40
N ARG A 55 -58.29 22.65 21.41
CA ARG A 55 -59.45 23.40 21.92
C ARG A 55 -59.29 23.76 23.39
N ASP A 56 -58.95 22.78 24.22
CA ASP A 56 -58.79 22.98 25.66
C ASP A 56 -57.52 23.79 25.98
N GLY A 57 -56.48 23.69 25.16
CA GLY A 57 -55.34 24.60 25.15
C GLY A 57 -55.77 26.04 24.84
N LEU A 58 -56.60 26.26 23.82
CA LEU A 58 -57.12 27.57 23.42
C LEU A 58 -58.04 28.18 24.50
N LEU A 59 -58.89 27.38 25.13
CA LEU A 59 -59.70 27.79 26.28
C LEU A 59 -58.83 28.21 27.47
N LYS A 60 -57.78 27.44 27.80
CA LYS A 60 -56.80 27.81 28.84
C LYS A 60 -56.02 29.08 28.48
N LEU A 61 -55.66 29.27 27.22
CA LEU A 61 -54.96 30.48 26.73
C LEU A 61 -55.89 31.72 26.75
N GLN A 62 -57.19 31.53 26.49
CA GLN A 62 -58.19 32.58 26.63
C GLN A 62 -58.40 32.97 28.10
N ALA A 63 -58.47 31.99 29.01
CA ALA A 63 -58.56 32.22 30.44
C ALA A 63 -57.31 32.92 31.00
N THR A 64 -56.10 32.43 30.70
CA THR A 64 -54.87 33.11 31.15
C THR A 64 -54.70 34.50 30.52
N ARG A 65 -55.23 34.74 29.32
CA ARG A 65 -55.30 36.09 28.74
C ARG A 65 -56.23 37.01 29.54
N THR A 66 -57.39 36.54 30.00
CA THR A 66 -58.26 37.34 30.89
C THR A 66 -57.65 37.55 32.26
N ASP A 67 -56.98 36.54 32.82
CA ASP A 67 -56.31 36.64 34.12
C ASP A 67 -55.12 37.62 34.07
N VAL A 68 -54.28 37.54 33.03
CA VAL A 68 -53.18 38.49 32.80
C VAL A 68 -53.69 39.90 32.52
N ALA A 69 -54.84 40.05 31.86
CA ALA A 69 -55.48 41.36 31.71
C ALA A 69 -55.95 41.91 33.07
N ALA A 70 -56.63 41.10 33.90
CA ALA A 70 -57.08 41.51 35.23
C ALA A 70 -55.90 41.80 36.19
N ILE A 71 -54.81 41.03 36.11
CA ILE A 71 -53.57 41.29 36.86
C ILE A 71 -52.92 42.59 36.38
N ARG A 72 -52.90 42.87 35.07
CA ARG A 72 -52.36 44.12 34.52
C ARG A 72 -53.23 45.33 34.90
N GLU A 73 -54.55 45.17 34.93
CA GLU A 73 -55.51 46.16 35.42
C GLU A 73 -55.25 46.46 36.91
N ALA A 74 -55.10 45.44 37.75
CA ALA A 74 -54.78 45.59 39.16
C ALA A 74 -53.41 46.24 39.39
N PHE A 75 -52.38 45.88 38.62
CA PHE A 75 -51.08 46.56 38.67
C PHE A 75 -51.16 48.01 38.20
N ALA A 76 -51.93 48.32 37.16
CA ALA A 76 -52.16 49.70 36.72
C ALA A 76 -52.92 50.53 37.77
N GLN A 77 -53.86 49.93 38.50
CA GLN A 77 -54.55 50.58 39.63
C GLN A 77 -53.59 50.83 40.80
N ILE A 78 -52.72 49.87 41.13
CA ILE A 78 -51.67 50.04 42.15
C ILE A 78 -50.66 51.12 41.72
N GLU A 79 -50.20 51.08 40.47
CA GLU A 79 -49.27 52.06 39.90
C GLU A 79 -49.88 53.45 39.83
N ALA A 80 -51.17 53.59 39.52
CA ALA A 80 -51.91 54.85 39.61
C ALA A 80 -52.04 55.36 41.05
N LEU A 81 -52.25 54.48 42.04
CA LEU A 81 -52.23 54.83 43.46
C LEU A 81 -50.85 55.27 43.97
N TYR A 82 -49.76 54.82 43.33
CA TYR A 82 -48.40 55.32 43.57
C TYR A 82 -48.02 56.54 42.72
N SER A 83 -48.72 56.79 41.61
CA SER A 83 -48.34 57.83 40.63
C SER A 83 -49.14 59.13 40.75
N ASN A 84 -50.41 59.06 41.12
CA ASN A 84 -51.29 60.25 41.16
C ASN A 84 -50.97 61.23 42.31
N ASP A 85 -50.13 60.84 43.27
CA ASP A 85 -49.63 61.70 44.35
C ASP A 85 -48.21 62.27 44.06
N ASN A 86 -47.66 62.12 42.84
CA ASN A 86 -46.36 62.69 42.44
C ASN A 86 -46.43 64.14 41.89
N ASP A 87 -47.62 64.72 41.73
CA ASP A 87 -47.80 66.09 41.21
C ASP A 87 -47.68 67.14 42.33
N ASP A 88 -46.45 67.36 42.83
CA ASP A 88 -46.15 68.32 43.89
C ASP A 88 -45.95 69.74 43.33
N GLY A 89 -47.06 70.46 43.14
CA GLY A 89 -47.10 71.92 43.20
C GLY A 89 -47.35 72.70 41.90
N THR A 90 -48.17 73.74 42.05
CA THR A 90 -48.30 74.91 41.14
C THR A 90 -49.02 74.76 39.79
N SER A 91 -50.28 74.32 39.82
CA SER A 91 -51.33 75.04 39.07
C SER A 91 -52.63 75.13 39.88
N ALA A 92 -53.44 76.17 39.67
CA ALA A 92 -54.53 76.52 40.59
C ALA A 92 -55.89 76.66 39.88
N SER A 93 -56.89 75.90 40.33
CA SER A 93 -58.32 76.29 40.43
C SER A 93 -59.21 75.10 40.89
N ALA A 94 -60.52 75.35 41.09
CA ALA A 94 -61.59 74.36 41.25
C ALA A 94 -61.64 73.49 42.54
N THR A 95 -61.86 74.17 43.68
CA THR A 95 -62.89 73.82 44.70
C THR A 95 -63.27 72.35 44.96
N GLY A 96 -62.92 71.84 46.15
CA GLY A 96 -63.54 70.65 46.76
C GLY A 96 -63.02 70.35 48.17
N PRO A 97 -63.80 70.50 49.25
CA PRO A 97 -63.29 70.37 50.63
C PRO A 97 -63.44 68.95 51.21
N GLY A 98 -62.32 68.39 51.70
CA GLY A 98 -62.32 67.24 52.62
C GLY A 98 -61.48 66.03 52.18
N SER A 99 -60.79 65.41 53.15
CA SER A 99 -60.19 64.06 53.05
C SER A 99 -59.06 63.81 52.03
N ARG A 100 -57.93 64.55 52.13
CA ARG A 100 -56.64 64.12 51.54
C ARG A 100 -55.41 64.15 52.47
N SER A 101 -55.42 64.91 53.57
CA SER A 101 -54.18 65.18 54.35
C SER A 101 -53.56 63.98 55.07
N LYS A 102 -54.37 63.09 55.68
CA LYS A 102 -53.84 61.99 56.52
C LYS A 102 -53.12 60.86 55.77
N GLN A 103 -53.33 60.71 54.46
CA GLN A 103 -52.71 59.62 53.68
C GLN A 103 -51.21 59.88 53.46
N SER A 104 -50.84 61.15 53.23
CA SER A 104 -49.47 61.55 52.86
C SER A 104 -48.44 61.35 53.99
N GLU A 105 -48.81 61.67 55.24
CA GLU A 105 -47.92 61.52 56.40
C GLU A 105 -47.62 60.03 56.73
N ALA A 106 -48.60 59.15 56.56
CA ALA A 106 -48.42 57.72 56.75
C ALA A 106 -47.44 57.14 55.70
N ASN A 107 -47.59 57.55 54.43
CA ASN A 107 -46.69 57.13 53.34
C ASN A 107 -45.25 57.66 53.55
N ARG A 108 -45.09 58.92 53.99
CA ARG A 108 -43.76 59.46 54.38
C ARG A 108 -43.15 58.69 55.54
N SER A 109 -43.94 58.37 56.57
CA SER A 109 -43.48 57.60 57.73
C SER A 109 -43.04 56.18 57.34
N PHE A 110 -43.82 55.49 56.50
CA PHE A 110 -43.47 54.16 55.99
C PHE A 110 -42.19 54.18 55.14
N ARG A 111 -41.99 55.22 54.33
CA ARG A 111 -40.74 55.42 53.58
C ARG A 111 -39.52 55.55 54.50
N VAL A 112 -39.59 56.41 55.53
CA VAL A 112 -38.50 56.58 56.51
C VAL A 112 -38.22 55.26 57.25
N ILE A 113 -39.25 54.52 57.65
CA ILE A 113 -39.10 53.19 58.27
C ILE A 113 -38.41 52.19 57.32
N SER A 114 -38.74 52.22 56.02
CA SER A 114 -38.09 51.39 55.00
C SER A 114 -36.62 51.75 54.81
N GLU A 115 -36.30 53.06 54.70
CA GLU A 115 -34.93 53.57 54.56
C GLU A 115 -34.08 53.22 55.80
N VAL A 116 -34.62 53.39 57.02
CA VAL A 116 -33.95 52.98 58.27
C VAL A 116 -33.79 51.46 58.36
N SER A 117 -34.78 50.67 57.93
CA SER A 117 -34.67 49.20 57.86
C SER A 117 -33.59 48.75 56.88
N GLN A 118 -33.43 49.45 55.76
CA GLN A 118 -32.36 49.20 54.79
C GLN A 118 -30.98 49.56 55.37
N ILE A 119 -30.84 50.71 56.04
CA ILE A 119 -29.60 51.10 56.73
C ILE A 119 -29.22 50.05 57.79
N HIS A 120 -30.17 49.60 58.62
CA HIS A 120 -29.91 48.58 59.63
C HIS A 120 -29.48 47.23 59.02
N ARG A 121 -30.14 46.77 57.95
CA ARG A 121 -29.75 45.56 57.21
C ARG A 121 -28.33 45.67 56.65
N ASN A 122 -27.99 46.82 56.05
CA ASN A 122 -26.64 47.07 55.53
C ASN A 122 -25.59 47.05 56.66
N PHE A 123 -25.89 47.66 57.81
CA PHE A 123 -24.98 47.68 58.96
C PHE A 123 -24.73 46.27 59.52
N VAL A 124 -25.79 45.46 59.69
CA VAL A 124 -25.69 44.06 60.13
C VAL A 124 -24.90 43.22 59.13
N GLN A 125 -25.06 43.44 57.82
CA GLN A 125 -24.25 42.79 56.78
C GLN A 125 -22.77 43.19 56.89
N THR A 126 -22.44 44.47 56.99
CA THR A 126 -21.06 44.95 57.15
C THR A 126 -20.40 44.39 58.41
N ALA A 127 -21.09 44.38 59.56
CA ALA A 127 -20.59 43.79 60.80
C ALA A 127 -20.34 42.28 60.67
N THR A 128 -21.24 41.55 59.98
CA THR A 128 -21.09 40.12 59.72
C THR A 128 -19.91 39.82 58.79
N THR A 129 -19.72 40.64 57.73
CA THR A 129 -18.57 40.51 56.82
C THR A 129 -17.26 40.82 57.53
N LEU A 130 -17.22 41.84 58.40
CA LEU A 130 -16.02 42.18 59.18
C LEU A 130 -15.63 41.04 60.13
N GLY A 131 -16.59 40.47 60.89
CA GLY A 131 -16.31 39.32 61.76
C GLY A 131 -15.85 38.06 61.02
N LYS A 132 -16.28 37.87 59.76
CA LYS A 132 -15.76 36.80 58.89
C LYS A 132 -14.34 37.09 58.37
N LEU A 133 -14.00 38.34 58.07
CA LEU A 133 -12.64 38.74 57.67
C LEU A 133 -11.65 38.58 58.83
N ASP A 134 -12.04 38.94 60.05
CA ASP A 134 -11.22 38.79 61.26
C ASP A 134 -10.94 37.30 61.58
N ALA A 135 -11.94 36.42 61.41
CA ALA A 135 -11.78 34.99 61.58
C ALA A 135 -10.93 34.31 60.49
N LEU A 136 -10.85 34.91 59.28
CA LEU A 136 -10.30 34.29 58.07
C LEU A 136 -8.87 33.70 58.23
N PRO A 137 -7.87 34.40 58.81
CA PRO A 137 -6.50 33.89 58.85
C PRO A 137 -6.37 32.60 59.67
N SER A 138 -7.10 32.48 60.79
CA SER A 138 -7.11 31.28 61.63
C SER A 138 -7.75 30.06 60.93
N GLN A 139 -8.76 30.31 60.10
CA GLN A 139 -9.40 29.27 59.29
C GLN A 139 -8.47 28.80 58.17
N ILE A 140 -7.79 29.73 57.47
CA ILE A 140 -6.78 29.39 56.45
C ILE A 140 -5.64 28.57 57.07
N GLN A 141 -5.10 28.98 58.23
CA GLN A 141 -4.02 28.24 58.90
C GLN A 141 -4.44 26.81 59.29
N THR A 142 -5.66 26.64 59.80
CA THR A 142 -6.20 25.31 60.17
C THR A 142 -6.34 24.41 58.96
N LEU A 143 -6.88 24.93 57.85
CA LEU A 143 -7.04 24.19 56.60
C LEU A 143 -5.70 23.87 55.92
N ALA A 144 -4.69 24.75 56.05
CA ALA A 144 -3.34 24.51 55.54
C ALA A 144 -2.68 23.30 56.23
N VAL A 145 -2.76 23.20 57.56
CA VAL A 145 -2.23 22.05 58.32
C VAL A 145 -2.96 20.75 57.98
N MET A 146 -4.30 20.81 57.78
CA MET A 146 -5.08 19.65 57.33
C MET A 146 -4.70 19.21 55.90
N LEU A 147 -4.42 20.16 55.00
CA LEU A 147 -3.98 19.87 53.64
C LEU A 147 -2.56 19.29 53.62
N GLU A 148 -1.61 19.87 54.36
CA GLU A 148 -0.23 19.40 54.43
C GLU A 148 -0.17 17.95 54.96
N ARG A 149 -0.93 17.64 56.02
CA ARG A 149 -1.11 16.26 56.49
C ARG A 149 -1.67 15.33 55.40
N SER A 150 -2.63 15.81 54.61
CA SER A 150 -3.26 15.04 53.53
C SER A 150 -2.33 14.82 52.32
N ARG A 151 -1.46 15.79 52.01
CA ARG A 151 -0.42 15.66 50.96
C ARG A 151 0.66 14.65 51.33
N ASN A 152 0.98 14.52 52.62
CA ASN A 152 1.99 13.58 53.11
C ASN A 152 1.51 12.10 53.12
N ASP A 153 0.20 11.85 52.98
CA ASP A 153 -0.40 10.51 52.92
C ASP A 153 -1.31 10.37 51.68
N LEU A 154 -0.71 10.47 50.49
CA LEU A 154 -1.40 10.35 49.19
C LEU A 154 -2.11 9.00 48.99
N MET A 155 -1.59 7.92 49.55
CA MET A 155 -2.23 6.60 49.49
C MET A 155 -3.29 6.39 50.59
N GLY A 156 -3.38 7.31 51.55
CA GLY A 156 -4.22 7.20 52.74
C GLY A 156 -5.73 7.16 52.46
N PRO A 157 -6.56 6.89 53.49
CA PRO A 157 -8.01 6.83 53.35
C PRO A 157 -8.68 8.20 53.04
N ALA A 158 -7.90 9.28 52.92
CA ALA A 158 -8.32 10.64 52.56
C ALA A 158 -9.59 11.09 53.31
N THR A 159 -9.58 11.01 54.65
CA THR A 159 -10.72 11.40 55.50
C THR A 159 -11.07 12.88 55.32
N ASP A 160 -10.04 13.72 55.25
CA ASP A 160 -10.17 15.17 55.40
C ASP A 160 -10.46 15.87 54.06
N LEU A 161 -10.36 15.14 52.94
CA LEU A 161 -10.60 15.60 51.56
C LEU A 161 -11.97 16.25 51.34
N LEU A 162 -13.04 15.67 51.91
CA LEU A 162 -14.39 16.23 51.82
C LEU A 162 -14.59 17.48 52.71
N PRO A 163 -14.18 17.46 54.01
CA PRO A 163 -14.10 18.67 54.83
C PRO A 163 -13.30 19.83 54.19
N LEU A 164 -12.11 19.54 53.64
CA LEU A 164 -11.27 20.51 52.95
C LEU A 164 -12.03 21.15 51.77
N HIS A 165 -12.64 20.34 50.89
CA HIS A 165 -13.47 20.89 49.80
C HIS A 165 -14.61 21.77 50.30
N PHE A 166 -15.31 21.33 51.34
CA PHE A 166 -16.46 22.05 51.89
C PHE A 166 -16.07 23.43 52.45
N HIS A 167 -15.02 23.49 53.27
CA HIS A 167 -14.58 24.74 53.87
C HIS A 167 -13.91 25.67 52.85
N LEU A 168 -13.07 25.16 51.94
CA LEU A 168 -12.52 25.97 50.84
C LEU A 168 -13.62 26.55 49.94
N SER A 169 -14.63 25.76 49.60
CA SER A 169 -15.78 26.22 48.80
C SER A 169 -16.60 27.32 49.52
N GLN A 170 -16.71 27.27 50.85
CA GLN A 170 -17.31 28.36 51.65
C GLN A 170 -16.44 29.63 51.63
N LEU A 171 -15.12 29.50 51.82
CA LEU A 171 -14.19 30.63 51.81
C LEU A 171 -14.10 31.27 50.42
N GLU A 172 -14.06 30.49 49.34
CA GLU A 172 -14.16 31.00 47.97
C GLU A 172 -15.48 31.73 47.70
N THR A 173 -16.59 31.22 48.22
CA THR A 173 -17.90 31.90 48.08
C THR A 173 -17.86 33.25 48.79
N PHE A 174 -17.35 33.30 50.03
CA PHE A 174 -17.19 34.53 50.80
C PHE A 174 -16.21 35.52 50.15
N ARG A 175 -15.10 35.04 49.58
CA ARG A 175 -14.15 35.81 48.77
C ARG A 175 -14.87 36.45 47.57
N ASN A 176 -15.63 35.67 46.82
CA ASN A 176 -16.36 36.13 45.64
C ASN A 176 -17.46 37.17 46.00
N GLU A 177 -18.20 36.94 47.08
CA GLU A 177 -19.16 37.92 47.65
C GLU A 177 -18.46 39.24 48.02
N THR A 178 -17.35 39.15 48.75
CA THR A 178 -16.60 40.31 49.26
C THR A 178 -15.98 41.12 48.11
N PHE A 179 -15.40 40.47 47.11
CA PHE A 179 -14.94 41.17 45.89
C PHE A 179 -16.10 41.83 45.13
N GLN A 180 -17.26 41.18 45.03
CA GLN A 180 -18.41 41.77 44.33
C GLN A 180 -18.98 43.00 45.06
N ILE A 181 -18.84 43.10 46.39
CA ILE A 181 -19.06 44.33 47.17
C ILE A 181 -17.94 45.34 46.90
N ALA A 182 -16.67 44.93 46.99
CA ALA A 182 -15.52 45.82 46.80
C ALA A 182 -15.47 46.48 45.39
N ARG A 183 -16.15 45.91 44.39
CA ARG A 183 -16.33 46.53 43.06
C ARG A 183 -17.11 47.86 43.07
N THR A 184 -17.84 48.19 44.14
CA THR A 184 -18.47 49.50 44.32
C THR A 184 -17.63 50.47 45.16
N CYS A 185 -16.43 50.06 45.61
CA CYS A 185 -15.53 50.83 46.46
C CYS A 185 -14.36 51.45 45.66
N SER A 186 -13.47 52.18 46.35
CA SER A 186 -12.27 52.79 45.75
C SER A 186 -11.29 51.75 45.19
N ALA A 187 -10.22 52.21 44.52
CA ALA A 187 -9.15 51.32 44.06
C ALA A 187 -8.41 50.67 45.23
N ASP A 188 -8.05 51.48 46.23
CA ASP A 188 -7.21 51.08 47.37
C ASP A 188 -7.87 49.96 48.18
N VAL A 189 -9.18 50.09 48.49
CA VAL A 189 -9.97 49.05 49.18
C VAL A 189 -9.98 47.74 48.39
N ARG A 190 -9.94 47.78 47.06
CA ARG A 190 -9.85 46.56 46.22
C ARG A 190 -8.46 45.93 46.26
N SER A 191 -7.39 46.71 46.43
CA SER A 191 -6.04 46.17 46.68
C SER A 191 -5.97 45.50 48.04
N THR A 192 -6.38 46.20 49.10
CA THR A 192 -6.35 45.65 50.47
C THR A 192 -7.18 44.37 50.60
N VAL A 193 -8.35 44.29 49.95
CA VAL A 193 -9.15 43.05 49.90
C VAL A 193 -8.42 41.93 49.13
N ALA A 194 -7.71 42.23 48.04
CA ALA A 194 -6.94 41.23 47.30
C ALA A 194 -5.75 40.70 48.12
N GLU A 195 -5.02 41.58 48.79
CA GLU A 195 -3.92 41.23 49.70
C GLU A 195 -4.40 40.33 50.85
N PHE A 196 -5.57 40.62 51.43
CA PHE A 196 -6.16 39.82 52.51
C PHE A 196 -6.60 38.41 52.09
N PHE A 197 -6.93 38.21 50.80
CA PHE A 197 -7.34 36.91 50.26
C PHE A 197 -6.20 36.14 49.55
N ALA A 198 -5.03 36.75 49.29
CA ALA A 198 -3.91 36.07 48.64
C ALA A 198 -3.47 34.74 49.33
N PRO A 199 -3.46 34.63 50.68
CA PRO A 199 -3.17 33.35 51.35
C PRO A 199 -4.23 32.26 51.12
N LEU A 200 -5.48 32.64 50.86
CA LEU A 200 -6.55 31.70 50.49
C LEU A 200 -6.36 31.19 49.06
N ASP A 201 -5.96 32.04 48.14
CA ASP A 201 -5.76 31.67 46.73
C ASP A 201 -4.59 30.69 46.56
N GLU A 202 -3.51 30.84 47.35
CA GLU A 202 -2.40 29.88 47.42
C GLU A 202 -2.81 28.54 48.09
N LEU A 203 -3.67 28.59 49.11
CA LEU A 203 -4.26 27.39 49.71
C LEU A 203 -5.18 26.64 48.73
N VAL A 204 -5.92 27.36 47.89
CA VAL A 204 -6.71 26.76 46.80
C VAL A 204 -5.80 26.16 45.72
N ARG A 205 -4.69 26.83 45.35
CA ARG A 205 -3.71 26.29 44.38
C ARG A 205 -3.08 24.98 44.85
N SER A 206 -2.65 24.92 46.11
CA SER A 206 -2.07 23.71 46.71
C SER A 206 -3.10 22.59 46.95
N PHE A 207 -4.39 22.91 47.12
CA PHE A 207 -5.47 21.93 47.10
C PHE A 207 -5.76 21.40 45.68
N ASP A 208 -5.74 22.27 44.66
CA ASP A 208 -5.83 21.89 43.25
C ASP A 208 -4.71 20.89 42.87
N GLU A 209 -3.47 21.16 43.27
CA GLU A 209 -2.32 20.24 43.10
C GLU A 209 -2.57 18.87 43.75
N TYR A 210 -3.05 18.86 45.00
CA TYR A 210 -3.36 17.62 45.73
C TYR A 210 -4.47 16.80 45.03
N LEU A 211 -5.52 17.45 44.51
CA LEU A 211 -6.56 16.78 43.72
C LEU A 211 -6.02 16.14 42.44
N MET A 212 -5.05 16.77 41.77
CA MET A 212 -4.46 16.21 40.54
C MET A 212 -3.49 15.06 40.84
N ALA A 213 -2.69 15.15 41.92
CA ALA A 213 -1.81 14.07 42.37
C ALA A 213 -2.58 12.81 42.80
N LEU A 214 -3.79 12.96 43.36
CA LEU A 214 -4.72 11.85 43.57
C LEU A 214 -5.32 11.31 42.27
N GLY A 215 -5.47 12.16 41.24
CA GLY A 215 -5.95 11.80 39.91
C GLY A 215 -4.94 10.98 39.10
N GLU A 216 -3.67 11.34 39.18
CA GLU A 216 -2.54 10.58 38.58
C GLU A 216 -2.44 9.16 39.15
N ARG A 217 -2.83 8.96 40.42
CA ARG A 217 -2.70 7.68 41.16
C ARG A 217 -4.01 6.89 41.28
N ILE A 218 -5.01 7.16 40.44
CA ILE A 218 -6.30 6.43 40.47
C ILE A 218 -6.13 4.92 40.30
N MET A 219 -5.18 4.47 39.46
CA MET A 219 -4.88 3.05 39.29
C MET A 219 -4.34 2.43 40.57
N ASP A 220 -3.34 3.05 41.20
CA ASP A 220 -2.72 2.53 42.42
C ASP A 220 -3.69 2.55 43.60
N LEU A 221 -4.53 3.58 43.73
CA LEU A 221 -5.59 3.66 44.74
C LEU A 221 -6.69 2.60 44.55
N ALA A 222 -6.87 2.07 43.33
CA ALA A 222 -7.69 0.89 43.08
C ALA A 222 -6.93 -0.39 43.48
N ARG A 223 -5.68 -0.57 43.04
CA ARG A 223 -4.80 -1.73 43.37
C ARG A 223 -4.66 -1.93 44.89
N ASP A 224 -4.52 -0.84 45.64
CA ASP A 224 -4.41 -0.81 47.11
C ASP A 224 -5.75 -1.10 47.84
N GLY A 225 -6.84 -1.35 47.11
CA GLY A 225 -8.16 -1.63 47.65
C GLY A 225 -8.86 -0.42 48.28
N ARG A 226 -8.61 0.81 47.78
CA ARG A 226 -9.11 2.07 48.37
C ARG A 226 -10.09 2.85 47.46
N PRO A 227 -11.11 2.20 46.84
CA PRO A 227 -12.02 2.85 45.90
C PRO A 227 -12.80 4.03 46.49
N ALA A 228 -12.97 4.06 47.82
CA ALA A 228 -13.60 5.17 48.53
C ALA A 228 -12.87 6.51 48.34
N VAL A 229 -11.56 6.53 48.06
CA VAL A 229 -10.80 7.76 47.77
C VAL A 229 -11.13 8.28 46.37
N VAL A 230 -11.09 7.40 45.37
CA VAL A 230 -11.46 7.69 43.97
C VAL A 230 -12.90 8.22 43.89
N VAL A 231 -13.84 7.60 44.59
CA VAL A 231 -15.25 8.05 44.65
C VAL A 231 -15.42 9.41 45.36
N LYS A 232 -14.60 9.75 46.36
CA LYS A 232 -14.59 11.11 46.96
C LYS A 232 -14.10 12.15 45.95
N LEU A 233 -12.96 11.87 45.30
CA LEU A 233 -12.35 12.74 44.28
C LEU A 233 -13.33 13.03 43.14
N LEU A 234 -13.92 11.99 42.56
CA LEU A 234 -14.88 12.12 41.46
C LEU A 234 -16.13 12.92 41.88
N LYS A 235 -16.67 12.71 43.09
CA LYS A 235 -17.82 13.50 43.60
C LYS A 235 -17.50 14.98 43.83
N ILE A 236 -16.27 15.32 44.20
CA ILE A 236 -15.82 16.72 44.25
C ILE A 236 -15.81 17.31 42.83
N ILE A 237 -15.26 16.57 41.86
CA ILE A 237 -15.11 17.01 40.47
C ILE A 237 -16.48 17.14 39.78
N GLU A 238 -17.44 16.24 40.02
CA GLU A 238 -18.82 16.36 39.56
C GLU A 238 -19.52 17.60 40.15
N LYS A 239 -19.45 17.77 41.48
CA LYS A 239 -20.05 18.91 42.18
C LYS A 239 -19.53 20.23 41.62
N GLU A 240 -18.21 20.37 41.52
CA GLU A 240 -17.57 21.59 41.02
C GLU A 240 -17.84 21.82 39.53
N SER A 241 -17.85 20.77 38.70
CA SER A 241 -18.24 20.88 37.28
C SER A 241 -19.68 21.37 37.12
N ARG A 242 -20.60 20.91 37.98
CA ARG A 242 -22.00 21.34 37.97
C ARG A 242 -22.19 22.80 38.41
N GLU A 243 -21.38 23.31 39.35
CA GLU A 243 -21.38 24.73 39.69
C GLU A 243 -20.71 25.59 38.60
N ASP A 244 -19.67 25.08 37.95
CA ASP A 244 -19.01 25.71 36.79
C ASP A 244 -19.96 25.82 35.58
N GLU A 245 -20.73 24.77 35.27
CA GLU A 245 -21.77 24.77 34.23
C GLU A 245 -22.85 25.83 34.53
N ARG A 246 -23.34 25.91 35.78
CA ARG A 246 -24.29 26.95 36.20
C ARG A 246 -23.69 28.36 36.03
N ALA A 247 -22.44 28.56 36.45
CA ALA A 247 -21.76 29.83 36.30
C ALA A 247 -21.57 30.21 34.81
N ALA A 248 -21.23 29.24 33.95
CA ALA A 248 -21.12 29.43 32.51
C ALA A 248 -22.47 29.78 31.86
N ALA A 249 -23.55 29.07 32.21
CA ALA A 249 -24.90 29.35 31.71
C ALA A 249 -25.39 30.75 32.13
N ILE A 250 -25.14 31.17 33.38
CA ILE A 250 -25.46 32.52 33.87
C ILE A 250 -24.67 33.59 33.09
N ARG A 251 -23.36 33.38 32.86
CA ARG A 251 -22.51 34.26 32.04
C ARG A 251 -23.00 34.35 30.59
N LEU A 252 -23.44 33.24 30.00
CA LEU A 252 -24.01 33.19 28.65
C LEU A 252 -25.34 33.97 28.58
N ALA A 253 -26.27 33.72 29.51
CA ALA A 253 -27.56 34.42 29.56
C ALA A 253 -27.40 35.93 29.73
N LYS A 254 -26.41 36.38 30.52
CA LYS A 254 -26.04 37.79 30.63
C LYS A 254 -25.51 38.37 29.31
N ARG A 255 -24.68 37.62 28.58
CA ARG A 255 -24.17 38.04 27.25
C ARG A 255 -25.26 38.06 26.17
N ALA A 256 -26.32 37.27 26.33
CA ALA A 256 -27.48 37.22 25.44
C ALA A 256 -28.52 38.33 25.70
N ASN A 257 -28.27 39.25 26.65
CA ASN A 257 -29.08 40.44 26.92
C ASN A 257 -30.58 40.19 27.23
N LEU A 258 -30.89 39.04 27.84
CA LEU A 258 -32.24 38.71 28.32
C LEU A 258 -32.60 39.59 29.55
N GLU A 259 -33.38 40.64 29.33
CA GLU A 259 -33.62 41.74 30.29
C GLU A 259 -34.19 41.31 31.66
N GLY A 260 -34.84 40.14 31.74
CA GLY A 260 -35.31 39.56 33.01
C GLY A 260 -34.18 39.11 33.95
N ALA A 261 -33.02 38.73 33.41
CA ALA A 261 -31.94 38.13 34.20
C ALA A 261 -31.29 39.11 35.19
N ALA A 262 -31.18 40.39 34.81
CA ALA A 262 -30.52 41.42 35.63
C ALA A 262 -31.26 41.75 36.95
N ARG A 263 -32.52 41.33 37.12
CA ARG A 263 -33.34 41.64 38.29
C ARG A 263 -33.18 40.66 39.45
N PHE A 264 -32.57 39.49 39.23
CA PHE A 264 -32.34 38.48 40.28
C PHE A 264 -30.97 38.65 40.94
N ARG A 265 -30.93 38.88 42.26
CA ARG A 265 -29.65 39.02 43.00
C ARG A 265 -28.73 37.80 42.88
N SER A 266 -29.30 36.60 42.75
CA SER A 266 -28.57 35.35 42.49
C SER A 266 -27.80 35.31 41.16
N VAL A 267 -28.22 36.10 40.16
CA VAL A 267 -27.53 36.26 38.86
C VAL A 267 -26.32 37.20 38.97
N VAL A 268 -26.28 38.06 40.00
CA VAL A 268 -25.21 39.05 40.21
C VAL A 268 -24.11 38.52 41.16
N ALA A 269 -24.46 37.65 42.10
CA ALA A 269 -23.52 37.13 43.10
C ALA A 269 -22.50 36.10 42.55
N ASN A 270 -22.90 35.27 41.57
CA ASN A 270 -22.06 34.17 41.07
C ASN A 270 -20.97 34.62 40.09
N ALA A 271 -20.02 35.39 40.59
CA ALA A 271 -18.77 35.75 39.93
C ALA A 271 -17.71 34.62 39.93
N ARG A 272 -18.04 33.42 40.43
CA ARG A 272 -17.19 32.21 40.51
C ARG A 272 -16.31 32.05 39.27
N VAL A 273 -15.01 31.84 39.48
CA VAL A 273 -14.04 31.47 38.45
C VAL A 273 -14.31 30.01 38.05
N ILE A 274 -14.33 29.73 36.75
CA ILE A 274 -14.56 28.39 36.20
C ILE A 274 -13.22 27.64 36.30
N LYS A 275 -13.19 26.50 36.99
CA LYS A 275 -11.98 25.75 37.36
C LYS A 275 -11.65 24.59 36.43
N LEU A 276 -12.66 24.04 35.73
CA LEU A 276 -12.51 22.95 34.75
C LEU A 276 -11.80 21.69 35.28
N TYR A 277 -12.12 21.24 36.50
CA TYR A 277 -11.52 20.03 37.06
C TYR A 277 -11.74 18.76 36.22
N ARG A 278 -12.86 18.64 35.48
CA ARG A 278 -13.11 17.47 34.62
C ARG A 278 -12.06 17.33 33.50
N PRO A 279 -11.77 18.36 32.68
CA PRO A 279 -10.59 18.37 31.80
C PRO A 279 -9.26 18.11 32.50
N LYS A 280 -8.97 18.79 33.63
CA LYS A 280 -7.70 18.61 34.36
C LYS A 280 -7.48 17.17 34.83
N LEU A 281 -8.53 16.47 35.27
CA LEU A 281 -8.45 15.05 35.66
C LEU A 281 -8.11 14.15 34.47
N LEU A 282 -8.69 14.41 33.30
CA LEU A 282 -8.39 13.64 32.09
C LEU A 282 -6.95 13.86 31.63
N GLU A 283 -6.42 15.07 31.79
CA GLU A 283 -5.01 15.40 31.55
C GLU A 283 -4.09 14.73 32.58
N ALA A 284 -4.47 14.68 33.86
CA ALA A 284 -3.73 13.98 34.92
C ALA A 284 -3.64 12.46 34.67
N ILE A 285 -4.72 11.84 34.20
CA ILE A 285 -4.73 10.42 33.78
C ILE A 285 -3.86 10.22 32.52
N ASP A 286 -3.95 11.12 31.54
CA ASP A 286 -3.14 11.06 30.31
C ASP A 286 -1.64 11.33 30.57
N ARG A 287 -1.29 12.05 31.64
CA ARG A 287 0.09 12.22 32.13
C ARG A 287 0.61 10.95 32.81
N SER A 288 -0.12 10.42 33.80
CA SER A 288 0.24 9.20 34.53
C SER A 288 0.47 8.00 33.59
N THR A 289 -0.40 7.83 32.60
CA THR A 289 -0.21 6.81 31.56
C THR A 289 1.01 7.08 30.68
N LYS A 290 1.32 8.34 30.33
CA LYS A 290 2.54 8.66 29.57
C LYS A 290 3.80 8.30 30.36
N GLU A 291 3.86 8.68 31.63
CA GLU A 291 5.00 8.42 32.51
C GLU A 291 5.29 6.92 32.63
N LEU A 292 4.25 6.09 32.73
CA LEU A 292 4.38 4.62 32.75
C LEU A 292 4.88 4.05 31.41
N PHE A 293 4.43 4.60 30.27
CA PHE A 293 4.96 4.23 28.94
C PHE A 293 6.41 4.70 28.73
N ASP A 294 6.78 5.89 29.19
CA ASP A 294 8.16 6.40 29.15
C ASP A 294 9.09 5.57 30.06
N GLU A 295 8.62 5.13 31.24
CA GLU A 295 9.36 4.23 32.13
C GLU A 295 9.55 2.84 31.51
N CYS A 296 8.50 2.28 30.90
CA CYS A 296 8.60 1.00 30.17
C CYS A 296 9.61 1.09 29.02
N TRP A 297 9.59 2.19 28.26
CA TRP A 297 10.58 2.45 27.21
C TRP A 297 12.01 2.57 27.77
N SER A 298 12.18 3.28 28.87
CA SER A 298 13.49 3.49 29.52
C SER A 298 14.08 2.21 30.12
N ARG A 299 13.27 1.17 30.35
CA ARG A 299 13.70 -0.15 30.85
C ARG A 299 13.96 -1.18 29.74
N PHE A 300 13.21 -1.15 28.63
CA PHE A 300 13.20 -2.22 27.62
C PHE A 300 13.38 -1.78 26.16
N GLY A 301 13.37 -0.47 25.87
CA GLY A 301 13.51 0.08 24.51
C GLY A 301 14.68 1.05 24.32
N ALA A 302 15.36 1.44 25.41
CA ALA A 302 16.52 2.32 25.37
C ALA A 302 17.77 1.57 24.87
N GLY A 303 18.24 1.93 23.67
CA GLY A 303 19.54 1.47 23.15
C GLY A 303 20.73 2.00 23.97
N PRO A 304 21.93 1.40 23.81
CA PRO A 304 23.10 1.65 24.67
C PRO A 304 23.72 3.06 24.55
N ASP A 305 23.27 3.89 23.60
CA ASP A 305 23.84 5.21 23.31
C ASP A 305 23.27 6.36 24.17
N GLY A 306 22.42 6.06 25.16
CA GLY A 306 21.95 7.04 26.15
C GLY A 306 22.99 7.25 27.26
N GLU A 307 23.32 8.51 27.60
CA GLU A 307 24.39 8.84 28.57
C GLU A 307 24.16 8.25 29.99
N ASP A 308 22.91 7.93 30.36
CA ASP A 308 22.54 7.31 31.65
C ASP A 308 22.50 5.76 31.64
N ALA A 309 22.77 5.10 30.50
CA ALA A 309 22.51 3.66 30.30
C ALA A 309 23.37 2.70 31.15
N GLN A 310 24.33 3.20 31.95
CA GLN A 310 25.26 2.37 32.71
C GLN A 310 24.74 1.91 34.09
N ALA A 311 23.58 2.41 34.56
CA ALA A 311 23.07 2.13 35.90
C ALA A 311 22.26 0.82 36.05
N THR A 312 21.62 0.34 34.97
CA THR A 312 20.65 -0.78 35.04
C THR A 312 21.05 -1.90 34.06
N ALA A 313 22.15 -2.59 34.35
CA ALA A 313 22.63 -3.73 33.56
C ALA A 313 21.68 -4.95 33.70
N GLY A 314 20.56 -4.89 32.99
CA GLY A 314 19.39 -5.79 33.09
C GLY A 314 19.20 -6.77 31.94
N ASN A 315 20.28 -7.18 31.26
CA ASN A 315 20.31 -8.28 30.29
C ASN A 315 19.56 -8.10 28.94
N GLY A 316 19.04 -6.90 28.64
CA GLY A 316 18.52 -6.58 27.30
C GLY A 316 19.63 -6.41 26.27
N ASN A 317 19.43 -6.94 25.06
CA ASN A 317 20.31 -6.70 23.92
C ASN A 317 19.76 -5.47 23.19
N GLY A 318 20.60 -4.49 22.84
CA GLY A 318 20.17 -3.14 22.38
C GLY A 318 19.34 -3.08 21.08
N ASN A 319 18.10 -3.59 21.11
CA ASN A 319 17.18 -3.72 20.01
C ASN A 319 15.84 -3.06 20.39
N PRO A 320 15.39 -1.98 19.72
CA PRO A 320 14.12 -1.29 20.00
C PRO A 320 12.85 -2.16 19.94
N LEU A 321 12.95 -3.40 19.46
CA LEU A 321 11.86 -4.38 19.40
C LEU A 321 11.64 -5.14 20.72
N GLU A 322 12.64 -5.27 21.61
CA GLU A 322 12.49 -5.97 22.91
C GLU A 322 11.40 -5.30 23.79
N PHE A 323 11.18 -4.00 23.59
CA PHE A 323 10.05 -3.25 24.13
C PHE A 323 8.68 -3.85 23.77
N LEU A 324 8.49 -4.43 22.57
CA LEU A 324 7.21 -4.97 22.08
C LEU A 324 6.81 -6.26 22.80
N GLU A 325 7.76 -7.14 23.08
CA GLU A 325 7.53 -8.40 23.81
C GLU A 325 7.06 -8.13 25.26
N HIS A 326 7.47 -7.01 25.83
CA HIS A 326 7.16 -6.62 27.21
C HIS A 326 5.89 -5.76 27.37
N LEU A 327 4.98 -5.74 26.38
CA LEU A 327 3.75 -4.94 26.43
C LEU A 327 2.51 -5.64 27.03
N ASP A 328 2.61 -6.90 27.45
CA ASP A 328 1.45 -7.67 27.96
C ASP A 328 0.75 -7.04 29.17
N TRP A 329 1.48 -6.27 30.01
CA TRP A 329 0.91 -5.54 31.15
C TRP A 329 -0.20 -4.56 30.74
N ILE A 330 -0.21 -4.08 29.49
CA ILE A 330 -1.27 -3.22 28.94
C ILE A 330 -2.63 -3.94 29.05
N TYR A 331 -2.67 -5.23 28.72
CA TYR A 331 -3.91 -5.98 28.71
C TYR A 331 -4.41 -6.26 30.13
N ASP A 332 -3.51 -6.52 31.08
CA ASP A 332 -3.88 -6.70 32.49
C ASP A 332 -4.34 -5.41 33.17
N ASP A 333 -3.66 -4.27 32.92
CA ASP A 333 -4.13 -2.97 33.41
C ASP A 333 -5.49 -2.58 32.81
N LEU A 334 -5.74 -2.86 31.53
CA LEU A 334 -7.04 -2.58 30.90
C LEU A 334 -8.15 -3.56 31.35
N ARG A 335 -7.82 -4.82 31.69
CA ARG A 335 -8.73 -5.75 32.38
C ARG A 335 -9.09 -5.19 33.77
N MET A 336 -8.11 -4.72 34.53
CA MET A 336 -8.31 -4.09 35.84
C MET A 336 -9.14 -2.79 35.74
N VAL A 337 -8.90 -1.94 34.74
CA VAL A 337 -9.71 -0.73 34.47
C VAL A 337 -11.18 -1.09 34.24
N ARG A 338 -11.46 -2.15 33.47
CA ARG A 338 -12.82 -2.62 33.19
C ARG A 338 -13.52 -3.15 34.45
N ASP A 339 -12.81 -3.94 35.26
CA ASP A 339 -13.44 -4.70 36.35
C ASP A 339 -13.49 -3.93 37.68
N GLU A 340 -12.46 -3.14 38.01
CA GLU A 340 -12.35 -2.42 39.30
C GLU A 340 -12.55 -0.92 39.19
N VAL A 341 -12.04 -0.26 38.13
CA VAL A 341 -12.05 1.21 38.02
C VAL A 341 -13.35 1.72 37.39
N GLN A 342 -13.86 1.07 36.34
CA GLN A 342 -15.08 1.47 35.64
C GLN A 342 -16.32 1.56 36.56
N PRO A 343 -16.56 0.69 37.56
CA PRO A 343 -17.64 0.85 38.53
C PRO A 343 -17.54 2.07 39.45
N LEU A 344 -16.35 2.68 39.58
CA LEU A 344 -16.12 3.87 40.43
C LEU A 344 -16.44 5.18 39.70
N PHE A 345 -16.42 5.16 38.37
CA PHE A 345 -16.67 6.32 37.52
C PHE A 345 -18.16 6.47 37.18
N PRO A 346 -18.68 7.71 37.07
CA PRO A 346 -20.00 7.94 36.51
C PRO A 346 -20.07 7.46 35.06
N THR A 347 -21.23 6.94 34.64
CA THR A 347 -21.47 6.40 33.28
C THR A 347 -21.04 7.34 32.17
N ASP A 348 -21.22 8.64 32.39
CA ASP A 348 -21.00 9.74 31.46
C ASP A 348 -19.50 10.02 31.18
N TYR A 349 -18.59 9.36 31.90
CA TYR A 349 -17.15 9.42 31.65
C TYR A 349 -16.67 8.28 30.75
N ASN A 350 -17.25 7.08 30.87
CA ASN A 350 -16.77 5.84 30.22
C ASN A 350 -15.25 5.65 30.41
N ALA A 351 -14.84 5.32 31.64
CA ALA A 351 -13.42 5.22 32.04
C ALA A 351 -12.58 4.33 31.11
N LEU A 352 -13.08 3.15 30.76
CA LEU A 352 -12.40 2.22 29.85
C LEU A 352 -12.04 2.87 28.51
N ARG A 353 -12.97 3.63 27.92
CA ARG A 353 -12.73 4.37 26.66
C ARG A 353 -11.68 5.48 26.79
N ILE A 354 -11.52 6.08 27.97
CA ILE A 354 -10.48 7.07 28.24
C ILE A 354 -9.11 6.39 28.30
N TYR A 355 -8.98 5.35 29.13
CA TYR A 355 -7.72 4.61 29.30
C TYR A 355 -7.28 3.95 27.99
N VAL A 356 -8.16 3.22 27.29
CA VAL A 356 -7.85 2.63 25.96
C VAL A 356 -7.33 3.68 24.97
N LYS A 357 -7.96 4.86 24.91
CA LYS A 357 -7.51 5.94 24.00
C LYS A 357 -6.17 6.55 24.38
N SER A 358 -5.89 6.71 25.68
CA SER A 358 -4.62 7.28 26.16
C SER A 358 -3.46 6.30 25.97
N TYR A 359 -3.67 5.01 26.31
CA TYR A 359 -2.70 3.94 26.04
C TYR A 359 -2.37 3.82 24.55
N HIS A 360 -3.39 3.74 23.69
CA HIS A 360 -3.23 3.64 22.24
C HIS A 360 -2.53 4.87 21.63
N LYS A 361 -2.79 6.07 22.16
CA LYS A 361 -2.12 7.32 21.79
C LYS A 361 -0.62 7.28 22.11
N HIS A 362 -0.26 6.91 23.34
CA HIS A 362 1.13 6.93 23.81
C HIS A 362 1.97 5.81 23.20
N LEU A 363 1.44 4.58 23.15
CA LEU A 363 2.05 3.48 22.40
C LEU A 363 2.30 3.90 20.93
N GLY A 364 1.28 4.45 20.26
CA GLY A 364 1.46 4.96 18.90
C GLY A 364 2.49 6.09 18.77
N SER A 365 2.66 6.95 19.78
CA SER A 365 3.71 7.99 19.81
C SER A 365 5.10 7.34 19.85
N ILE A 366 5.34 6.40 20.76
CA ILE A 366 6.62 5.66 20.85
C ILE A 366 6.93 4.92 19.54
N LEU A 367 5.99 4.14 19.00
CA LEU A 367 6.21 3.37 17.76
C LEU A 367 6.54 4.29 16.56
N ARG A 368 5.92 5.47 16.47
CA ARG A 368 6.16 6.42 15.37
C ARG A 368 7.41 7.29 15.56
N GLU A 369 7.78 7.64 16.79
CA GLU A 369 8.81 8.64 17.10
C GLU A 369 10.12 8.04 17.64
N ARG A 370 10.18 6.73 17.91
CA ARG A 370 11.39 6.03 18.40
C ARG A 370 11.77 4.80 17.57
N ILE A 371 10.79 4.09 17.00
CA ILE A 371 11.05 2.93 16.11
C ILE A 371 11.05 3.37 14.64
N LEU A 372 9.90 3.82 14.10
CA LEU A 372 9.80 4.24 12.68
C LEU A 372 10.66 5.46 12.30
N ALA A 373 11.11 6.26 13.26
CA ALA A 373 11.95 7.42 13.01
C ALA A 373 13.43 7.07 12.76
N THR A 374 13.82 5.81 12.98
CA THR A 374 15.21 5.35 13.07
C THR A 374 15.62 4.50 11.85
N ASP A 375 14.83 4.57 10.77
CA ASP A 375 14.96 3.78 9.52
C ASP A 375 15.19 2.26 9.78
N PRO A 376 14.23 1.60 10.45
CA PRO A 376 14.42 0.24 10.97
C PRO A 376 14.49 -0.83 9.87
N GLU A 377 15.20 -1.92 10.15
CA GLU A 377 15.39 -3.02 9.19
C GLU A 377 14.08 -3.70 8.76
N ALA A 378 14.12 -4.44 7.65
CA ALA A 378 12.98 -5.18 7.12
C ALA A 378 12.31 -6.08 8.18
N SER A 379 13.11 -6.89 8.90
CA SER A 379 12.66 -7.70 10.04
C SER A 379 11.83 -6.89 11.05
N ALA A 380 12.33 -5.73 11.46
CA ALA A 380 11.68 -4.83 12.42
C ALA A 380 10.38 -4.21 11.89
N LEU A 381 10.34 -3.81 10.61
CA LEU A 381 9.13 -3.29 9.95
C LEU A 381 8.01 -4.35 9.89
N LEU A 382 8.37 -5.60 9.62
CA LEU A 382 7.48 -6.75 9.58
C LEU A 382 6.94 -7.10 10.98
N GLU A 383 7.82 -7.19 11.98
CA GLU A 383 7.44 -7.50 13.36
C GLU A 383 6.48 -6.44 13.92
N LEU A 384 6.77 -5.16 13.68
CA LEU A 384 5.89 -4.03 14.01
C LEU A 384 4.51 -4.14 13.35
N TYR A 385 4.44 -4.62 12.10
CA TYR A 385 3.16 -4.88 11.42
C TYR A 385 2.39 -6.05 12.04
N GLN A 386 3.07 -7.15 12.37
CA GLN A 386 2.46 -8.30 13.05
C GLN A 386 1.95 -7.91 14.44
N PHE A 387 2.77 -7.20 15.24
CA PHE A 387 2.41 -6.67 16.56
C PHE A 387 1.16 -5.76 16.48
N THR A 388 1.15 -4.78 15.60
CA THR A 388 0.02 -3.83 15.50
C THR A 388 -1.28 -4.52 15.03
N THR A 389 -1.18 -5.53 14.18
CA THR A 389 -2.32 -6.39 13.81
C THR A 389 -2.83 -7.20 15.00
N GLY A 390 -1.91 -7.81 15.77
CA GLY A 390 -2.23 -8.57 16.99
C GLY A 390 -2.88 -7.71 18.07
N TYR A 391 -2.30 -6.55 18.37
CA TYR A 391 -2.81 -5.57 19.34
C TYR A 391 -4.28 -5.19 19.07
N VAL A 392 -4.62 -4.86 17.82
CA VAL A 392 -6.00 -4.51 17.44
C VAL A 392 -6.95 -5.71 17.63
N ALA A 393 -6.49 -6.93 17.35
CA ALA A 393 -7.28 -8.14 17.59
C ALA A 393 -7.54 -8.37 19.10
N THR A 394 -6.50 -8.29 19.94
CA THR A 394 -6.59 -8.49 21.41
C THR A 394 -7.44 -7.40 22.06
N MET A 395 -7.25 -6.12 21.69
CA MET A 395 -8.08 -5.00 22.16
C MET A 395 -9.57 -5.17 21.81
N THR A 396 -9.87 -5.63 20.60
CA THR A 396 -11.27 -5.88 20.18
C THR A 396 -11.88 -7.09 20.88
N LYS A 397 -11.10 -8.15 21.10
CA LYS A 397 -11.59 -9.46 21.56
C LYS A 397 -11.64 -9.63 23.08
N GLU A 398 -10.67 -9.08 23.82
CA GLU A 398 -10.49 -9.36 25.26
C GLU A 398 -10.79 -8.16 26.15
N VAL A 399 -10.36 -6.97 25.73
CA VAL A 399 -10.70 -5.70 26.39
C VAL A 399 -12.12 -5.24 26.01
N GLY A 400 -12.59 -5.62 24.81
CA GLY A 400 -13.93 -5.29 24.31
C GLY A 400 -14.04 -3.86 23.75
N ALA A 401 -12.92 -3.28 23.30
CA ALA A 401 -12.91 -1.93 22.76
C ALA A 401 -13.66 -1.83 21.40
N GLU A 402 -14.48 -0.79 21.23
CA GLU A 402 -15.05 -0.49 19.92
C GLU A 402 -13.94 -0.04 18.95
N LYS A 403 -14.02 -0.45 17.67
CA LYS A 403 -12.99 -0.11 16.66
C LYS A 403 -12.74 1.41 16.52
N GLY A 404 -13.79 2.23 16.62
CA GLY A 404 -13.70 3.71 16.61
C GLY A 404 -13.05 4.32 17.86
N TRP A 405 -12.61 3.52 18.83
CA TRP A 405 -11.77 4.00 19.94
C TRP A 405 -10.28 3.94 19.56
N LEU A 406 -9.88 3.00 18.69
CA LEU A 406 -8.52 2.77 18.19
C LEU A 406 -8.18 3.62 16.95
N GLU A 407 -8.94 4.71 16.71
CA GLU A 407 -8.70 5.69 15.66
C GLU A 407 -8.05 6.97 16.21
N PRO A 408 -7.00 7.52 15.54
CA PRO A 408 -6.28 6.96 14.39
C PRO A 408 -5.49 5.69 14.79
N SER A 409 -5.14 4.82 13.84
CA SER A 409 -4.39 3.59 14.14
C SER A 409 -3.02 3.87 14.77
N LEU A 410 -2.39 2.85 15.38
CA LEU A 410 -1.08 3.00 16.04
C LEU A 410 -0.04 3.65 15.12
N LEU A 411 -0.05 3.27 13.84
CA LEU A 411 0.88 3.74 12.81
C LEU A 411 0.26 4.86 11.94
N ALA A 412 -0.88 5.43 12.38
CA ALA A 412 -1.62 6.52 11.73
C ALA A 412 -1.94 6.26 10.23
N GLY A 413 -2.27 5.01 9.88
CA GLY A 413 -2.53 4.60 8.50
C GLY A 413 -1.29 4.21 7.68
N LYS A 414 -0.07 4.31 8.23
CA LYS A 414 1.15 3.83 7.56
C LYS A 414 1.26 2.30 7.47
N GLU A 415 0.37 1.53 8.09
CA GLU A 415 0.37 0.05 8.06
C GLU A 415 0.52 -0.55 6.66
N GLN A 416 -0.16 0.01 5.67
CA GLN A 416 -0.05 -0.46 4.28
C GLN A 416 1.23 0.02 3.60
N GLY A 417 1.71 1.22 3.95
CA GLY A 417 3.00 1.76 3.50
C GLY A 417 4.17 0.96 4.04
N ILE A 418 4.14 0.51 5.29
CA ILE A 418 5.20 -0.29 5.93
C ILE A 418 5.45 -1.62 5.20
N ILE A 419 4.41 -2.23 4.61
CA ILE A 419 4.59 -3.42 3.74
C ILE A 419 5.26 -3.02 2.41
N GLU A 420 4.97 -1.84 1.87
CA GLU A 420 5.57 -1.33 0.63
C GLU A 420 7.01 -0.84 0.85
N ASP A 421 7.32 -0.26 2.01
CA ASP A 421 8.67 0.11 2.48
C ASP A 421 9.52 -1.15 2.75
N TYR A 422 8.96 -2.15 3.43
CA TYR A 422 9.56 -3.48 3.64
C TYR A 422 9.94 -4.15 2.32
N LEU A 423 8.98 -4.20 1.38
CA LEU A 423 9.19 -4.73 0.04
C LEU A 423 10.28 -3.93 -0.68
N GLY A 424 10.20 -2.61 -0.67
CA GLY A 424 11.15 -1.71 -1.30
C GLY A 424 12.58 -1.91 -0.79
N LEU A 425 12.77 -2.15 0.51
CA LEU A 425 14.08 -2.41 1.11
C LEU A 425 14.65 -3.77 0.66
N ILE A 426 13.83 -4.81 0.56
CA ILE A 426 14.26 -6.13 0.04
C ILE A 426 14.57 -6.05 -1.46
N THR A 427 13.68 -5.45 -2.26
CA THR A 427 13.88 -5.36 -3.72
C THR A 427 15.11 -4.51 -4.06
N LYS A 428 15.34 -3.41 -3.32
CA LYS A 428 16.55 -2.58 -3.45
C LYS A 428 17.83 -3.36 -3.11
N LYS A 429 17.83 -4.20 -2.06
CA LYS A 429 18.97 -5.08 -1.76
C LYS A 429 19.21 -6.11 -2.87
N ILE A 430 18.15 -6.69 -3.45
CA ILE A 430 18.27 -7.59 -4.61
C ILE A 430 18.89 -6.85 -5.80
N ASP A 431 18.43 -5.64 -6.14
CA ASP A 431 18.99 -4.85 -7.24
C ASP A 431 20.46 -4.45 -7.00
N GLU A 432 20.80 -3.95 -5.81
CA GLU A 432 22.17 -3.55 -5.44
C GLU A 432 23.14 -4.74 -5.52
N TRP A 433 22.75 -5.90 -4.98
CA TRP A 433 23.55 -7.13 -5.04
C TRP A 433 23.69 -7.65 -6.48
N THR A 434 22.60 -7.70 -7.25
CA THR A 434 22.61 -8.16 -8.65
C THR A 434 23.45 -7.24 -9.54
N ALA A 435 23.35 -5.92 -9.35
CA ALA A 435 24.12 -4.94 -10.13
C ALA A 435 25.62 -5.01 -9.83
N ASN A 436 26.01 -5.19 -8.56
CA ASN A 436 27.42 -5.37 -8.18
C ASN A 436 27.99 -6.67 -8.76
N LEU A 437 27.28 -7.80 -8.57
CA LEU A 437 27.68 -9.10 -9.12
C LEU A 437 27.88 -9.06 -10.63
N MET A 438 26.91 -8.50 -11.37
CA MET A 438 27.04 -8.33 -12.83
C MET A 438 28.16 -7.38 -13.25
N SER A 439 28.48 -6.36 -12.44
CA SER A 439 29.60 -5.44 -12.71
C SER A 439 30.95 -6.14 -12.59
N ASP A 440 31.10 -7.04 -11.61
CA ASP A 440 32.31 -7.81 -11.40
C ASP A 440 32.47 -8.93 -12.45
N GLU A 441 31.42 -9.74 -12.67
CA GLU A 441 31.37 -10.81 -13.68
C GLU A 441 31.63 -10.29 -15.11
N VAL A 442 30.96 -9.20 -15.52
CA VAL A 442 31.17 -8.63 -16.87
C VAL A 442 32.55 -7.99 -17.01
N ARG A 443 33.13 -7.43 -15.94
CA ARG A 443 34.52 -6.94 -15.96
C ARG A 443 35.49 -8.09 -16.22
N GLU A 444 35.27 -9.25 -15.60
CA GLU A 444 36.11 -10.44 -15.81
C GLU A 444 35.94 -11.02 -17.22
N PHE A 445 34.71 -11.25 -17.67
CA PHE A 445 34.39 -11.76 -19.01
C PHE A 445 34.92 -10.89 -20.17
N VAL A 446 35.09 -9.58 -19.95
CA VAL A 446 35.68 -8.64 -20.92
C VAL A 446 37.20 -8.53 -20.78
N ALA A 447 37.75 -8.69 -19.58
CA ALA A 447 39.18 -8.54 -19.33
C ALA A 447 40.02 -9.81 -19.57
N ARG A 448 39.44 -11.00 -19.32
CA ARG A 448 40.01 -12.35 -19.59
C ARG A 448 41.49 -12.50 -19.23
N GLN A 449 41.88 -12.00 -18.06
CA GLN A 449 43.28 -12.01 -17.60
C GLN A 449 43.73 -13.40 -17.14
N ASN A 450 42.77 -14.22 -16.70
CA ASN A 450 42.93 -15.62 -16.32
C ASN A 450 41.97 -16.49 -17.18
N PRO A 451 42.22 -17.79 -17.36
CA PRO A 451 41.20 -18.72 -17.82
C PRO A 451 40.05 -18.83 -16.80
N PRO A 452 38.83 -19.24 -17.20
CA PRO A 452 37.73 -19.53 -16.28
C PRO A 452 38.07 -20.67 -15.29
N ASP A 453 37.37 -20.70 -14.16
CA ASP A 453 37.47 -21.80 -13.18
C ASP A 453 36.97 -23.13 -13.77
N GLU A 454 37.62 -24.23 -13.39
CA GLU A 454 37.16 -25.60 -13.66
C GLU A 454 36.41 -26.14 -12.43
N ASP A 455 35.26 -26.80 -12.65
CA ASP A 455 34.53 -27.48 -11.57
C ASP A 455 35.03 -28.91 -11.30
N ASN A 456 34.38 -29.59 -10.34
CA ASN A 456 34.75 -30.96 -9.94
C ASN A 456 34.61 -32.01 -11.07
N GLU A 457 33.94 -31.68 -12.18
CA GLU A 457 33.77 -32.55 -13.35
C GLU A 457 34.71 -32.12 -14.51
N GLY A 458 35.50 -31.06 -14.33
CA GLY A 458 36.42 -30.50 -15.33
C GLY A 458 35.74 -29.55 -16.32
N LEU A 459 34.47 -29.18 -16.09
CA LEU A 459 33.74 -28.24 -16.94
C LEU A 459 34.10 -26.80 -16.55
N TYR A 460 34.24 -25.90 -17.52
CA TYR A 460 34.42 -24.48 -17.21
C TYR A 460 33.15 -23.89 -16.59
N GLY A 461 33.32 -23.00 -15.61
CA GLY A 461 32.22 -22.30 -14.95
C GLY A 461 32.57 -20.87 -14.57
N LEU A 462 31.54 -20.14 -14.13
CA LEU A 462 31.65 -18.84 -13.49
C LEU A 462 31.10 -18.97 -12.05
N GLN A 463 31.37 -18.00 -11.18
CA GLN A 463 30.87 -18.02 -9.80
C GLN A 463 29.50 -17.32 -9.68
N GLY A 464 29.13 -16.53 -10.69
CA GLY A 464 27.90 -15.76 -10.82
C GLY A 464 26.61 -16.51 -10.49
N ALA A 465 26.32 -17.67 -11.10
CA ALA A 465 25.08 -18.40 -10.83
C ALA A 465 24.94 -18.80 -9.35
N ALA A 466 26.01 -19.34 -8.75
CA ALA A 466 25.99 -19.79 -7.36
C ALA A 466 25.77 -18.62 -6.39
N ILE A 467 26.48 -17.51 -6.60
CA ILE A 467 26.35 -16.30 -5.76
C ILE A 467 24.96 -15.68 -5.93
N LEU A 468 24.46 -15.53 -7.17
CA LEU A 468 23.14 -14.99 -7.47
C LEU A 468 22.03 -15.78 -6.78
N PHE A 469 22.04 -17.11 -6.91
CA PHE A 469 21.00 -17.94 -6.30
C PHE A 469 21.14 -18.07 -4.78
N GLN A 470 22.35 -18.00 -4.21
CA GLN A 470 22.52 -17.89 -2.75
C GLN A 470 21.90 -16.58 -2.23
N MET A 471 22.20 -15.45 -2.89
CA MET A 471 21.66 -14.13 -2.55
C MET A 471 20.13 -14.07 -2.69
N VAL A 472 19.58 -14.60 -3.79
CA VAL A 472 18.11 -14.66 -4.01
C VAL A 472 17.44 -15.55 -2.97
N ASN A 473 17.97 -16.74 -2.67
CA ASN A 473 17.38 -17.61 -1.65
C ASN A 473 17.32 -16.91 -0.29
N GLN A 474 18.40 -16.23 0.15
CA GLN A 474 18.41 -15.51 1.42
C GLN A 474 17.32 -14.43 1.52
N GLN A 475 17.10 -13.65 0.46
CA GLN A 475 16.04 -12.61 0.45
C GLN A 475 14.63 -13.21 0.32
N VAL A 476 14.50 -14.35 -0.37
CA VAL A 476 13.27 -15.13 -0.45
C VAL A 476 12.91 -15.76 0.89
N ASP A 477 13.89 -16.20 1.69
CA ASP A 477 13.67 -16.77 3.03
C ASP A 477 13.17 -15.70 4.01
N VAL A 478 13.81 -14.52 4.04
CA VAL A 478 13.31 -13.35 4.80
C VAL A 478 11.88 -12.97 4.36
N ALA A 479 11.56 -13.09 3.07
CA ALA A 479 10.19 -12.87 2.58
C ALA A 479 9.20 -13.99 2.96
N ALA A 480 9.66 -15.22 3.17
CA ALA A 480 8.85 -16.36 3.60
C ALA A 480 8.53 -16.31 5.11
N ASP A 481 9.53 -15.96 5.93
CA ASP A 481 9.39 -15.78 7.39
C ASP A 481 8.35 -14.70 7.76
N SER A 482 8.01 -13.81 6.82
CA SER A 482 6.90 -12.86 6.96
C SER A 482 5.53 -13.49 7.21
N GLY A 483 5.35 -14.77 6.85
CA GLY A 483 4.05 -15.45 6.84
C GLY A 483 3.05 -14.91 5.79
N GLN A 484 3.42 -13.86 5.04
CA GLN A 484 2.55 -13.19 4.08
C GLN A 484 2.81 -13.67 2.65
N ALA A 485 2.01 -14.61 2.16
CA ALA A 485 2.11 -15.13 0.79
C ALA A 485 2.03 -14.04 -0.30
N SER A 486 1.41 -12.89 -0.03
CA SER A 486 1.39 -11.72 -0.91
C SER A 486 2.67 -10.90 -0.94
N VAL A 487 3.49 -10.97 0.12
CA VAL A 487 4.81 -10.34 0.19
C VAL A 487 5.83 -11.24 -0.51
N LEU A 488 5.86 -12.53 -0.15
CA LEU A 488 6.71 -13.54 -0.81
C LEU A 488 6.51 -13.56 -2.34
N ALA A 489 5.25 -13.55 -2.82
CA ALA A 489 4.97 -13.53 -4.26
C ALA A 489 5.51 -12.27 -4.97
N LYS A 490 5.51 -11.09 -4.32
CA LYS A 490 6.09 -9.87 -4.88
C LYS A 490 7.62 -9.90 -4.89
N VAL A 491 8.26 -10.43 -3.85
CA VAL A 491 9.72 -10.57 -3.78
C VAL A 491 10.22 -11.53 -4.85
N VAL A 492 9.53 -12.65 -5.07
CA VAL A 492 9.89 -13.61 -6.14
C VAL A 492 9.67 -13.03 -7.54
N ASP A 493 8.57 -12.31 -7.78
CA ASP A 493 8.34 -11.57 -9.03
C ASP A 493 9.44 -10.51 -9.29
N HIS A 494 9.97 -9.88 -8.24
CA HIS A 494 11.12 -8.98 -8.36
C HIS A 494 12.44 -9.70 -8.62
N ALA A 495 12.68 -10.84 -7.95
CA ALA A 495 13.87 -11.67 -8.18
C ALA A 495 13.91 -12.21 -9.62
N ALA A 496 12.77 -12.65 -10.17
CA ALA A 496 12.65 -13.04 -11.58
C ALA A 496 12.94 -11.88 -12.55
N LYS A 497 12.55 -10.65 -12.21
CA LYS A 497 12.91 -9.45 -12.99
C LYS A 497 14.39 -9.11 -12.90
N ALA A 498 15.02 -9.30 -11.75
CA ALA A 498 16.47 -9.17 -11.60
C ALA A 498 17.21 -10.22 -12.45
N MET A 499 16.77 -11.49 -12.45
CA MET A 499 17.29 -12.55 -13.33
C MET A 499 17.12 -12.19 -14.82
N HIS A 500 15.96 -11.70 -15.24
CA HIS A 500 15.79 -11.22 -16.61
C HIS A 500 16.70 -10.03 -16.95
N SER A 501 17.07 -9.19 -15.98
CA SER A 501 18.04 -8.10 -16.15
C SER A 501 19.48 -8.60 -16.33
N THR A 502 19.89 -9.66 -15.60
CA THR A 502 21.20 -10.30 -15.81
C THR A 502 21.28 -10.95 -17.19
N GLN A 503 20.28 -11.76 -17.57
CA GLN A 503 20.15 -12.40 -18.89
C GLN A 503 20.20 -11.37 -20.04
N SER A 504 19.41 -10.30 -19.92
CA SER A 504 19.37 -9.20 -20.91
C SER A 504 20.68 -8.41 -21.00
N THR A 505 21.55 -8.54 -20.00
CA THR A 505 22.88 -7.93 -19.96
C THR A 505 23.93 -8.89 -20.51
N TRP A 506 23.88 -10.18 -20.16
CA TRP A 506 24.72 -11.22 -20.76
C TRP A 506 24.58 -11.30 -22.27
N LEU A 507 23.34 -11.34 -22.81
CA LEU A 507 23.10 -11.32 -24.27
C LEU A 507 23.73 -10.10 -24.96
N ARG A 508 23.72 -8.93 -24.29
CA ARG A 508 24.27 -7.67 -24.80
C ARG A 508 25.80 -7.67 -24.78
N VAL A 509 26.40 -8.19 -23.71
CA VAL A 509 27.85 -8.34 -23.56
C VAL A 509 28.37 -9.34 -24.59
N LEU A 510 27.77 -10.54 -24.65
CA LEU A 510 28.09 -11.62 -25.58
C LEU A 510 28.09 -11.15 -27.05
N GLU A 511 27.01 -10.50 -27.49
CA GLU A 511 26.95 -9.96 -28.86
C GLU A 511 27.97 -8.83 -29.10
N SER A 512 28.28 -8.02 -28.08
CA SER A 512 29.30 -6.98 -28.21
C SER A 512 30.72 -7.54 -28.33
N GLU A 513 31.05 -8.60 -27.59
CA GLU A 513 32.35 -9.28 -27.63
C GLU A 513 32.52 -10.10 -28.91
N PHE A 514 31.51 -10.88 -29.30
CA PHE A 514 31.49 -11.57 -30.59
C PHE A 514 31.63 -10.59 -31.76
N LYS A 515 30.98 -9.42 -31.69
CA LYS A 515 31.14 -8.39 -32.72
C LYS A 515 32.56 -7.82 -32.76
N LYS A 516 33.21 -7.56 -31.62
CA LYS A 516 34.62 -7.15 -31.57
C LYS A 516 35.52 -8.17 -32.26
N GLN A 517 35.40 -9.45 -31.88
CA GLN A 517 36.14 -10.57 -32.47
C GLN A 517 36.00 -10.59 -34.01
N ARG A 518 34.77 -10.41 -34.51
CA ARG A 518 34.44 -10.55 -35.94
C ARG A 518 34.73 -9.32 -36.80
N GLU A 519 34.91 -8.14 -36.20
CA GLU A 519 35.17 -6.87 -36.91
C GLU A 519 36.61 -6.33 -36.72
N ALA A 520 37.40 -7.00 -35.88
CA ALA A 520 38.83 -6.75 -35.70
C ALA A 520 39.62 -6.88 -37.02
N LYS A 521 40.67 -6.06 -37.14
CA LYS A 521 41.57 -6.02 -38.31
C LYS A 521 43.03 -6.28 -37.97
N SER A 522 43.38 -6.17 -36.69
CA SER A 522 44.66 -6.59 -36.12
C SER A 522 44.41 -7.63 -35.03
N GLN A 523 45.36 -8.52 -34.81
CA GLN A 523 45.32 -9.50 -33.73
C GLN A 523 45.52 -8.84 -32.35
N ASP A 524 46.18 -7.67 -32.31
CA ASP A 524 46.39 -6.88 -31.08
C ASP A 524 45.11 -6.17 -30.57
N ASP A 525 44.08 -6.00 -31.40
CA ASP A 525 42.81 -5.38 -31.01
C ASP A 525 41.88 -6.36 -30.24
N VAL A 526 42.31 -7.62 -30.05
CA VAL A 526 41.47 -8.74 -29.60
C VAL A 526 42.04 -9.39 -28.34
N VAL A 527 41.23 -9.42 -27.29
CA VAL A 527 41.52 -10.19 -26.07
C VAL A 527 41.15 -11.66 -26.31
N GLY A 528 42.14 -12.55 -26.26
CA GLY A 528 41.97 -14.01 -26.36
C GLY A 528 41.13 -14.60 -25.22
N GLY A 529 40.88 -15.92 -25.25
CA GLY A 529 40.07 -16.60 -24.23
C GLY A 529 38.54 -16.51 -24.44
N LEU A 530 38.06 -15.97 -25.57
CA LEU A 530 36.63 -15.78 -25.81
C LEU A 530 35.86 -17.11 -25.83
N VAL A 531 36.43 -18.17 -26.38
CA VAL A 531 35.78 -19.49 -26.52
C VAL A 531 35.53 -20.09 -25.15
N GLU A 532 36.56 -20.07 -24.31
CA GLU A 532 36.60 -20.61 -22.96
C GLU A 532 35.59 -19.89 -22.05
N TYR A 533 35.57 -18.55 -22.09
CA TYR A 533 34.56 -17.76 -21.35
C TYR A 533 33.13 -17.95 -21.88
N VAL A 534 32.93 -18.19 -23.19
CA VAL A 534 31.58 -18.48 -23.73
C VAL A 534 31.12 -19.89 -23.37
N ILE A 535 32.02 -20.87 -23.26
CA ILE A 535 31.72 -22.20 -22.71
C ILE A 535 31.38 -22.10 -21.22
N ALA A 536 32.18 -21.38 -20.44
CA ALA A 536 31.94 -21.13 -19.02
C ALA A 536 30.55 -20.49 -18.78
N LEU A 537 30.21 -19.46 -19.57
CA LEU A 537 28.90 -18.83 -19.53
C LEU A 537 27.77 -19.78 -19.96
N ALA A 538 27.96 -20.59 -21.01
CA ALA A 538 26.94 -21.55 -21.45
C ALA A 538 26.59 -22.56 -20.33
N ASN A 539 27.62 -23.07 -19.64
CA ASN A 539 27.50 -23.98 -18.51
C ASN A 539 26.86 -23.29 -17.27
N ASP A 540 27.29 -22.08 -16.93
CA ASP A 540 26.76 -21.28 -15.81
C ASP A 540 25.27 -20.92 -15.99
N GLN A 541 24.86 -20.57 -17.21
CA GLN A 541 23.45 -20.28 -17.50
C GLN A 541 22.58 -21.56 -17.50
N LEU A 542 23.14 -22.75 -17.80
CA LEU A 542 22.42 -24.00 -17.59
C LEU A 542 22.25 -24.31 -16.09
N LYS A 543 23.32 -24.19 -15.30
CA LYS A 543 23.26 -24.33 -13.82
C LYS A 543 22.28 -23.32 -13.19
N SER A 544 22.16 -22.12 -13.76
CA SER A 544 21.15 -21.12 -13.39
C SER A 544 19.71 -21.57 -13.65
N ALA A 545 19.46 -22.34 -14.71
CA ALA A 545 18.14 -22.93 -14.97
C ALA A 545 17.80 -24.04 -13.95
N ASP A 546 18.77 -24.90 -13.62
CA ASP A 546 18.60 -25.94 -12.58
C ASP A 546 18.28 -25.33 -11.20
N TYR A 547 19.00 -24.25 -10.83
CA TYR A 547 18.72 -23.50 -9.60
C TYR A 547 17.36 -22.78 -9.63
N ALA A 548 16.89 -22.33 -10.80
CA ALA A 548 15.55 -21.76 -10.96
C ALA A 548 14.45 -22.82 -10.76
N GLU A 549 14.63 -24.03 -11.30
CA GLU A 549 13.68 -25.15 -11.08
C GLU A 549 13.65 -25.57 -9.60
N ALA A 550 14.81 -25.69 -8.96
CA ALA A 550 14.91 -26.00 -7.53
C ALA A 550 14.24 -24.93 -6.65
N LEU A 551 14.42 -23.64 -6.97
CA LEU A 551 13.76 -22.52 -6.30
C LEU A 551 12.23 -22.56 -6.50
N MET A 552 11.77 -22.85 -7.72
CA MET A 552 10.34 -22.99 -8.05
C MET A 552 9.69 -24.12 -7.25
N ALA A 553 10.30 -25.31 -7.25
CA ALA A 553 9.80 -26.47 -6.51
C ALA A 553 9.75 -26.22 -4.99
N ARG A 554 10.75 -25.52 -4.43
CA ARG A 554 10.77 -25.11 -3.01
C ARG A 554 9.65 -24.14 -2.67
N LEU A 555 9.45 -23.12 -3.52
CA LEU A 555 8.43 -22.09 -3.32
C LEU A 555 7.00 -22.64 -3.41
N GLU A 556 6.71 -23.52 -4.38
CA GLU A 556 5.38 -24.09 -4.56
C GLU A 556 4.86 -24.85 -3.33
N ALA A 557 5.75 -25.47 -2.56
CA ALA A 557 5.40 -26.15 -1.31
C ALA A 557 5.00 -25.17 -0.18
N MET A 558 5.45 -23.91 -0.23
CA MET A 558 5.22 -22.92 0.83
C MET A 558 3.99 -22.03 0.61
N VAL A 559 3.50 -21.89 -0.63
CA VAL A 559 2.38 -20.98 -0.95
C VAL A 559 1.07 -21.68 -1.29
N SER A 560 -0.04 -21.05 -0.91
CA SER A 560 -1.37 -21.50 -1.34
C SER A 560 -1.52 -21.42 -2.87
N LYS A 561 -2.35 -22.31 -3.44
CA LYS A 561 -2.57 -22.46 -4.89
C LYS A 561 -2.93 -21.16 -5.64
N LYS A 562 -3.46 -20.14 -4.94
CA LYS A 562 -3.75 -18.81 -5.50
C LYS A 562 -2.48 -18.04 -5.88
N TYR A 563 -1.41 -18.14 -5.08
CA TYR A 563 -0.15 -17.42 -5.31
C TYR A 563 0.89 -18.30 -6.03
N ALA A 564 0.82 -19.62 -5.85
CA ALA A 564 1.68 -20.58 -6.56
C ALA A 564 1.65 -20.43 -8.08
N ALA A 565 0.49 -20.09 -8.67
CA ALA A 565 0.36 -19.90 -10.11
C ALA A 565 1.24 -18.75 -10.65
N GLY A 566 1.17 -17.57 -10.04
CA GLY A 566 1.96 -16.40 -10.46
C GLY A 566 3.45 -16.52 -10.11
N ILE A 567 3.78 -17.19 -9.01
CA ILE A 567 5.18 -17.53 -8.66
C ILE A 567 5.78 -18.47 -9.72
N ARG A 568 5.06 -19.53 -10.10
CA ARG A 568 5.50 -20.45 -11.16
C ARG A 568 5.70 -19.70 -12.48
N GLU A 569 4.72 -18.88 -12.88
CA GLU A 569 4.81 -18.10 -14.12
C GLU A 569 6.03 -17.14 -14.13
N ALA A 570 6.33 -16.48 -13.01
CA ALA A 570 7.50 -15.62 -12.90
C ALA A 570 8.84 -16.39 -13.01
N VAL A 571 8.96 -17.52 -12.29
CA VAL A 571 10.21 -18.30 -12.27
C VAL A 571 10.40 -19.15 -13.53
N ASP A 572 9.34 -19.70 -14.11
CA ASP A 572 9.39 -20.41 -15.41
C ASP A 572 9.82 -19.47 -16.54
N ASN A 573 9.31 -18.23 -16.59
CA ASN A 573 9.81 -17.23 -17.54
C ASN A 573 11.31 -16.97 -17.35
N ALA A 574 11.77 -16.78 -16.11
CA ALA A 574 13.20 -16.59 -15.82
C ALA A 574 14.06 -17.81 -16.22
N LEU A 575 13.59 -19.04 -15.95
CA LEU A 575 14.24 -20.30 -16.34
C LEU A 575 14.39 -20.39 -17.87
N ASN A 576 13.31 -20.18 -18.62
CA ASN A 576 13.35 -20.17 -20.09
C ASN A 576 14.33 -19.09 -20.60
N GLY A 577 14.40 -17.93 -19.94
CA GLY A 577 15.36 -16.88 -20.24
C GLY A 577 16.82 -17.33 -20.09
N PHE A 578 17.18 -18.08 -19.05
CA PHE A 578 18.53 -18.64 -18.89
C PHE A 578 18.88 -19.64 -20.00
N LEU A 579 17.92 -20.50 -20.39
CA LEU A 579 18.10 -21.43 -21.50
C LEU A 579 18.33 -20.71 -22.85
N ASP A 580 17.63 -19.60 -23.10
CA ASP A 580 17.85 -18.77 -24.30
C ASP A 580 19.24 -18.09 -24.30
N VAL A 581 19.79 -17.70 -23.14
CA VAL A 581 21.19 -17.22 -23.07
C VAL A 581 22.18 -18.34 -23.38
N SER A 582 22.04 -19.51 -22.74
CA SER A 582 22.93 -20.66 -22.98
C SER A 582 22.91 -21.10 -24.45
N LYS A 583 21.72 -21.13 -25.07
CA LYS A 583 21.52 -21.38 -26.50
C LYS A 583 22.13 -20.29 -27.40
N ARG A 584 22.15 -19.01 -26.98
CA ARG A 584 22.88 -17.98 -27.72
C ARG A 584 24.39 -18.17 -27.62
N CYS A 585 24.90 -18.68 -26.49
CA CYS A 585 26.31 -19.03 -26.33
C CYS A 585 26.73 -20.16 -27.28
N THR A 586 25.99 -21.27 -27.37
CA THR A 586 26.31 -22.36 -28.32
C THR A 586 26.27 -21.90 -29.77
N GLN A 587 25.32 -21.03 -30.15
CA GLN A 587 25.29 -20.40 -31.47
C GLN A 587 26.49 -19.49 -31.75
N VAL A 588 27.00 -18.77 -30.74
CA VAL A 588 28.21 -17.94 -30.87
C VAL A 588 29.45 -18.82 -31.04
N LEU A 589 29.57 -19.94 -30.32
CA LEU A 589 30.63 -20.92 -30.54
C LEU A 589 30.61 -21.46 -31.99
N VAL A 590 29.44 -21.88 -32.49
CA VAL A 590 29.27 -22.30 -33.89
C VAL A 590 29.63 -21.18 -34.88
N ASP A 591 29.24 -19.93 -34.61
CA ASP A 591 29.59 -18.80 -35.48
C ASP A 591 31.07 -18.39 -35.43
N LEU A 592 31.81 -18.73 -34.37
CA LEU A 592 33.28 -18.62 -34.30
C LEU A 592 33.94 -19.70 -35.15
N VAL A 593 33.53 -20.97 -35.05
CA VAL A 593 34.01 -22.04 -35.95
C VAL A 593 33.76 -21.64 -37.42
N PHE A 594 32.59 -21.08 -37.73
CA PHE A 594 32.26 -20.61 -39.08
C PHE A 594 32.87 -19.26 -39.51
N SER A 595 33.54 -18.49 -38.62
CA SER A 595 34.37 -17.36 -39.06
C SER A 595 35.67 -17.84 -39.70
N ASP A 596 36.22 -18.94 -39.18
CA ASP A 596 37.57 -19.41 -39.53
C ASP A 596 37.53 -20.38 -40.71
N LEU A 597 36.44 -21.15 -40.86
CA LEU A 597 36.10 -21.91 -42.07
C LEU A 597 35.77 -21.01 -43.28
N ARG A 598 35.55 -19.70 -43.08
CA ARG A 598 35.04 -18.77 -44.10
C ARG A 598 35.90 -18.60 -45.37
N PRO A 599 37.24 -18.79 -45.36
CA PRO A 599 38.03 -18.90 -46.58
C PRO A 599 37.74 -20.21 -47.33
N ALA A 600 37.85 -21.35 -46.67
CA ALA A 600 37.63 -22.67 -47.29
C ALA A 600 36.21 -22.81 -47.88
N LEU A 601 35.19 -22.26 -47.21
CA LEU A 601 33.80 -22.21 -47.69
C LEU A 601 33.58 -21.31 -48.93
N LYS A 602 34.58 -20.55 -49.38
CA LYS A 602 34.57 -19.86 -50.70
C LYS A 602 35.21 -20.70 -51.80
N ASP A 603 36.19 -21.52 -51.45
CA ASP A 603 36.95 -22.37 -52.38
C ASP A 603 36.28 -23.73 -52.61
N LEU A 604 35.25 -24.06 -51.84
CA LEU A 604 34.35 -25.18 -52.07
C LEU A 604 33.72 -25.10 -53.49
N PHE A 605 33.67 -26.24 -54.19
CA PHE A 605 33.32 -26.34 -55.62
C PHE A 605 34.26 -25.62 -56.61
N SER A 606 35.38 -25.05 -56.17
CA SER A 606 36.37 -24.43 -57.07
C SER A 606 37.31 -25.45 -57.70
N PHE A 607 37.76 -25.16 -58.93
CA PHE A 607 38.77 -25.95 -59.64
C PHE A 607 40.13 -25.23 -59.61
N PRO A 608 41.24 -25.89 -59.23
CA PRO A 608 41.36 -27.32 -58.93
C PRO A 608 41.07 -27.71 -57.46
N MET A 609 41.06 -26.76 -56.51
CA MET A 609 41.25 -27.03 -55.08
C MET A 609 40.27 -28.04 -54.45
N TRP A 610 39.00 -28.02 -54.81
CA TRP A 610 38.01 -28.98 -54.30
C TRP A 610 38.02 -30.33 -55.05
N TYR A 611 38.53 -30.38 -56.28
CA TYR A 611 38.60 -31.59 -57.09
C TYR A 611 39.84 -32.44 -56.81
N THR A 612 40.98 -31.82 -56.45
CA THR A 612 42.21 -32.53 -56.10
C THR A 612 42.09 -33.10 -54.69
N GLU A 613 41.77 -34.39 -54.61
CA GLU A 613 41.64 -35.20 -53.38
C GLU A 613 40.58 -34.72 -52.36
N GLY A 614 39.99 -33.52 -52.55
CA GLY A 614 39.03 -32.91 -51.65
C GLY A 614 39.66 -32.10 -50.52
N ALA A 615 40.91 -31.62 -50.70
CA ALA A 615 41.65 -30.90 -49.65
C ALA A 615 40.82 -29.81 -48.94
N VAL A 616 39.99 -29.06 -49.68
CA VAL A 616 39.08 -28.05 -49.12
C VAL A 616 38.06 -28.66 -48.13
N THR A 617 37.44 -29.78 -48.48
CA THR A 617 36.49 -30.49 -47.60
C THR A 617 37.21 -31.07 -46.39
N THR A 618 38.38 -31.70 -46.60
CA THR A 618 39.19 -32.26 -45.51
C THR A 618 39.63 -31.17 -44.52
N THR A 619 40.10 -30.02 -44.98
CA THR A 619 40.41 -28.88 -44.10
C THR A 619 39.18 -28.40 -43.33
N ILE A 620 38.00 -28.34 -43.95
CA ILE A 620 36.77 -27.97 -43.24
C ILE A 620 36.44 -28.98 -42.14
N LEU A 621 36.47 -30.28 -42.44
CA LEU A 621 36.12 -31.32 -41.48
C LEU A 621 37.13 -31.47 -40.35
N GLU A 622 38.43 -31.35 -40.62
CA GLU A 622 39.45 -31.44 -39.57
C GLU A 622 39.44 -30.18 -38.67
N THR A 623 39.32 -28.96 -39.22
CA THR A 623 39.13 -27.76 -38.36
C THR A 623 37.82 -27.82 -37.56
N MET A 624 36.75 -28.41 -38.10
CA MET A 624 35.53 -28.68 -37.31
C MET A 624 35.75 -29.77 -36.24
N ARG A 625 36.61 -30.78 -36.50
CA ARG A 625 36.99 -31.83 -35.54
C ARG A 625 37.80 -31.28 -34.38
N ASP A 626 38.81 -30.45 -34.67
CA ASP A 626 39.66 -29.80 -33.69
C ASP A 626 38.76 -29.04 -32.69
N TYR A 627 37.95 -28.09 -33.18
CA TYR A 627 37.02 -27.34 -32.33
C TYR A 627 35.98 -28.21 -31.60
N THR A 628 35.43 -29.26 -32.22
CA THR A 628 34.45 -30.12 -31.52
C THR A 628 35.08 -31.01 -30.46
N THR A 629 36.36 -31.37 -30.59
CA THR A 629 37.11 -32.10 -29.56
C THR A 629 37.50 -31.16 -28.41
N ASP A 630 37.98 -29.94 -28.73
CA ASP A 630 38.27 -28.92 -27.71
C ASP A 630 37.01 -28.54 -26.90
N TYR A 631 35.83 -28.56 -27.53
CA TYR A 631 34.57 -28.24 -26.85
C TYR A 631 34.01 -29.43 -26.05
N SER A 632 34.20 -30.69 -26.49
CA SER A 632 33.63 -31.86 -25.82
C SER A 632 34.17 -32.08 -24.41
N ASP A 633 35.40 -31.66 -24.15
CA ASP A 633 36.07 -31.88 -22.86
C ASP A 633 35.61 -30.87 -21.78
N ARG A 634 34.99 -29.74 -22.17
CA ARG A 634 34.74 -28.58 -21.27
C ARG A 634 33.30 -28.06 -21.25
N LEU A 635 32.49 -28.41 -22.26
CA LEU A 635 31.08 -28.02 -22.38
C LEU A 635 30.18 -29.13 -21.80
N ASN A 636 29.10 -28.76 -21.11
CA ASN A 636 28.13 -29.74 -20.59
C ASN A 636 27.60 -30.65 -21.73
N PRO A 637 27.52 -31.98 -21.56
CA PRO A 637 27.10 -32.91 -22.61
C PRO A 637 25.77 -32.59 -23.29
N ASN A 638 24.79 -32.04 -22.55
CA ASN A 638 23.49 -31.66 -23.12
C ASN A 638 23.62 -30.43 -24.05
N LEU A 639 24.51 -29.50 -23.72
CA LEU A 639 24.83 -28.34 -24.57
C LEU A 639 25.71 -28.74 -25.75
N PHE A 640 26.58 -29.74 -25.59
CA PHE A 640 27.39 -30.29 -26.68
C PHE A 640 26.52 -30.98 -27.73
N ASP A 641 25.51 -31.76 -27.35
CA ASP A 641 24.57 -32.36 -28.30
C ASP A 641 23.81 -31.29 -29.11
N VAL A 642 23.34 -30.21 -28.45
CA VAL A 642 22.70 -29.06 -29.12
C VAL A 642 23.68 -28.31 -30.03
N LEU A 643 24.94 -28.14 -29.61
CA LEU A 643 25.99 -27.50 -30.41
C LEU A 643 26.32 -28.32 -31.67
N CYS A 644 26.43 -29.65 -31.57
CA CYS A 644 26.60 -30.52 -32.72
C CYS A 644 25.40 -30.44 -33.69
N ASP A 645 24.19 -30.28 -33.16
CA ASP A 645 22.96 -30.12 -33.93
C ASP A 645 22.96 -28.82 -34.76
N ASP A 646 23.25 -27.67 -34.11
CA ASP A 646 23.38 -26.37 -34.78
C ASP A 646 24.59 -26.35 -35.74
N LEU A 647 25.67 -27.10 -35.45
CA LEU A 647 26.84 -27.25 -36.32
C LEU A 647 26.52 -28.03 -37.62
N ILE A 648 25.75 -29.12 -37.53
CA ILE A 648 25.25 -29.88 -38.70
C ILE A 648 24.36 -28.98 -39.56
N ASP A 649 23.38 -28.31 -38.95
CA ASP A 649 22.47 -27.40 -39.65
C ASP A 649 23.26 -26.25 -40.33
N ARG A 650 24.27 -25.68 -39.66
CA ARG A 650 25.13 -24.61 -40.20
C ARG A 650 25.98 -25.11 -41.36
N PHE A 651 26.57 -26.31 -41.26
CA PHE A 651 27.33 -26.95 -42.34
C PHE A 651 26.46 -27.18 -43.58
N LEU A 652 25.28 -27.79 -43.42
CA LEU A 652 24.36 -28.06 -44.53
C LEU A 652 23.93 -26.76 -45.23
N ILE A 653 23.60 -25.71 -44.46
CA ILE A 653 23.27 -24.39 -45.02
C ILE A 653 24.45 -23.78 -45.79
N ALA A 654 25.67 -23.87 -45.26
CA ALA A 654 26.87 -23.35 -45.89
C ALA A 654 27.23 -24.09 -47.19
N TYR A 655 27.20 -25.42 -47.17
CA TYR A 655 27.51 -26.32 -48.28
C TYR A 655 26.49 -26.18 -49.42
N LEU A 656 25.20 -26.31 -49.13
CA LEU A 656 24.12 -26.13 -50.12
C LEU A 656 24.06 -24.68 -50.62
N GLY A 657 24.35 -23.71 -49.75
CA GLY A 657 24.47 -22.31 -50.10
C GLY A 657 25.63 -22.03 -51.07
N ALA A 658 26.78 -22.69 -50.90
CA ALA A 658 27.93 -22.62 -51.81
C ALA A 658 27.65 -23.29 -53.15
N LEU A 659 27.03 -24.47 -53.13
CA LEU A 659 26.58 -25.20 -54.32
C LEU A 659 25.66 -24.34 -55.21
N ARG A 660 24.73 -23.58 -54.60
CA ARG A 660 23.85 -22.65 -55.32
C ARG A 660 24.59 -21.46 -55.96
N ARG A 661 25.77 -21.09 -55.44
CA ARG A 661 26.62 -19.99 -55.97
C ARG A 661 27.54 -20.42 -57.11
N VAL A 662 27.61 -21.71 -57.45
CA VAL A 662 28.44 -22.21 -58.55
C VAL A 662 27.96 -21.60 -59.88
N GLY A 663 28.89 -20.97 -60.59
CA GLY A 663 28.60 -20.35 -61.89
C GLY A 663 28.24 -21.38 -62.96
N SER A 664 27.48 -20.96 -63.97
CA SER A 664 27.00 -21.86 -65.02
C SER A 664 28.17 -22.51 -65.78
N GLY A 665 28.11 -23.83 -66.01
CA GLY A 665 29.16 -24.60 -66.67
C GLY A 665 30.48 -24.74 -65.90
N LYS A 666 30.50 -24.57 -64.57
CA LYS A 666 31.71 -24.71 -63.73
C LYS A 666 31.82 -26.05 -62.98
N LEU A 667 30.73 -26.79 -62.84
CA LEU A 667 30.68 -28.08 -62.16
C LEU A 667 30.98 -29.19 -63.17
N LYS A 668 32.15 -29.83 -63.07
CA LYS A 668 32.64 -30.81 -64.04
C LYS A 668 32.04 -32.18 -63.82
N MET A 669 31.24 -32.68 -64.76
CA MET A 669 30.60 -34.00 -64.65
C MET A 669 31.44 -35.08 -65.37
N PRO A 670 31.49 -36.32 -64.83
CA PRO A 670 30.85 -36.81 -63.61
C PRO A 670 31.66 -36.55 -62.31
N SER A 671 32.91 -36.06 -62.41
CA SER A 671 33.85 -36.05 -61.26
C SER A 671 33.38 -35.23 -60.06
N ALA A 672 32.63 -34.16 -60.27
CA ALA A 672 32.00 -33.41 -59.20
C ALA A 672 30.95 -34.22 -58.42
N GLY A 673 30.12 -35.01 -59.11
CA GLY A 673 29.12 -35.87 -58.46
C GLY A 673 29.76 -36.96 -57.59
N GLU A 674 30.90 -37.49 -58.04
CA GLU A 674 31.69 -38.44 -57.26
C GLU A 674 32.33 -37.78 -56.02
N ARG A 675 32.95 -36.59 -56.19
CA ARG A 675 33.52 -35.83 -55.07
C ARG A 675 32.47 -35.44 -54.04
N MET A 676 31.26 -35.03 -54.45
CA MET A 676 30.16 -34.73 -53.52
C MET A 676 29.66 -35.95 -52.74
N ARG A 677 29.73 -37.16 -53.31
CA ARG A 677 29.42 -38.39 -52.57
C ARG A 677 30.49 -38.68 -51.51
N LYS A 678 31.76 -38.49 -51.87
CA LYS A 678 32.88 -38.63 -50.93
C LYS A 678 32.87 -37.55 -49.84
N ASP A 679 32.51 -36.30 -50.17
CA ASP A 679 32.29 -35.21 -49.21
C ASP A 679 31.22 -35.60 -48.17
N LEU A 680 30.09 -36.15 -48.63
CA LEU A 680 29.01 -36.62 -47.76
C LEU A 680 29.46 -37.77 -46.83
N GLU A 681 30.18 -38.76 -47.36
CA GLU A 681 30.67 -39.92 -46.60
C GLU A 681 31.70 -39.51 -45.55
N GLU A 682 32.68 -38.66 -45.92
CA GLU A 682 33.65 -38.06 -45.00
C GLU A 682 32.95 -37.23 -43.90
N THR A 683 31.94 -36.44 -44.26
CA THR A 683 31.18 -35.63 -43.29
C THR A 683 30.35 -36.48 -42.35
N LYS A 684 29.62 -37.50 -42.85
CA LYS A 684 28.87 -38.44 -42.00
C LYS A 684 29.81 -39.17 -41.04
N SER A 685 30.96 -39.64 -41.52
CA SER A 685 31.96 -40.32 -40.68
C SER A 685 32.57 -39.42 -39.59
N MET A 686 32.54 -38.09 -39.75
CA MET A 686 32.90 -37.16 -38.67
C MET A 686 31.80 -37.13 -37.60
N PHE A 687 30.56 -36.84 -37.98
CA PHE A 687 29.46 -36.65 -37.02
C PHE A 687 29.02 -37.94 -36.30
N VAL A 688 29.17 -39.11 -36.92
CA VAL A 688 28.97 -40.42 -36.25
C VAL A 688 29.97 -40.66 -35.11
N GLY A 689 31.09 -39.91 -35.05
CA GLY A 689 31.99 -39.91 -33.90
C GLY A 689 31.43 -39.18 -32.66
N PHE A 690 30.39 -38.36 -32.82
CA PHE A 690 29.84 -37.50 -31.75
C PHE A 690 28.33 -37.71 -31.49
N LYS A 691 27.55 -38.15 -32.50
CA LYS A 691 26.10 -38.42 -32.41
C LYS A 691 25.74 -39.81 -32.93
N LYS A 692 24.50 -40.25 -32.65
CA LYS A 692 23.99 -41.55 -33.13
C LYS A 692 23.84 -41.55 -34.66
N GLU A 693 24.14 -42.69 -35.27
CA GLU A 693 24.11 -42.85 -36.74
C GLU A 693 22.72 -42.55 -37.34
N GLU A 694 21.64 -42.91 -36.66
CA GLU A 694 20.25 -42.67 -37.11
C GLU A 694 19.93 -41.17 -37.18
N GLU A 695 20.30 -40.39 -36.16
CA GLU A 695 20.07 -38.94 -36.05
C GLU A 695 20.88 -38.16 -37.10
N VAL A 696 22.12 -38.60 -37.34
CA VAL A 696 22.98 -38.06 -38.41
C VAL A 696 22.41 -38.45 -39.79
N ALA A 697 21.92 -39.67 -39.97
CA ALA A 697 21.36 -40.12 -41.25
C ALA A 697 20.13 -39.28 -41.66
N GLU A 698 19.21 -39.00 -40.74
CA GLU A 698 18.02 -38.16 -40.99
C GLU A 698 18.40 -36.73 -41.40
N ARG A 699 19.31 -36.07 -40.66
CA ARG A 699 19.75 -34.69 -40.98
C ARG A 699 20.42 -34.59 -42.36
N PHE A 700 21.15 -35.62 -42.77
CA PHE A 700 21.88 -35.61 -44.05
C PHE A 700 21.06 -36.13 -45.26
N GLU A 701 19.82 -36.61 -45.07
CA GLU A 701 18.93 -37.06 -46.17
C GLU A 701 18.73 -35.96 -47.24
N VAL A 702 18.66 -34.69 -46.78
CA VAL A 702 18.59 -33.48 -47.62
C VAL A 702 19.73 -33.42 -48.64
N LEU A 703 20.96 -33.75 -48.20
CA LEU A 703 22.15 -33.69 -49.02
C LEU A 703 22.24 -34.91 -49.95
N GLU A 704 21.83 -36.09 -49.50
CA GLU A 704 21.74 -37.30 -50.33
C GLU A 704 20.81 -37.12 -51.53
N MET A 705 19.63 -36.54 -51.32
CA MET A 705 18.71 -36.20 -52.41
C MET A 705 19.33 -35.19 -53.40
N VAL A 706 20.11 -34.22 -52.92
CA VAL A 706 20.82 -33.25 -53.78
C VAL A 706 21.97 -33.89 -54.57
N VAL A 707 22.75 -34.78 -53.95
CA VAL A 707 23.80 -35.56 -54.64
C VAL A 707 23.18 -36.51 -55.68
N SER A 708 22.01 -37.09 -55.41
CA SER A 708 21.25 -37.92 -56.35
C SER A 708 20.73 -37.11 -57.55
N MET A 709 20.21 -35.90 -57.32
CA MET A 709 19.83 -34.96 -58.40
C MET A 709 21.04 -34.58 -59.28
N ILE A 710 22.21 -34.32 -58.69
CA ILE A 710 23.42 -33.94 -59.43
C ILE A 710 24.01 -35.12 -60.22
N SER A 711 24.06 -36.31 -59.62
CA SER A 711 24.62 -37.51 -60.25
C SER A 711 23.76 -38.07 -61.39
N SER A 712 22.49 -37.66 -61.50
CA SER A 712 21.55 -38.17 -62.50
C SER A 712 21.78 -37.60 -63.90
N SER A 713 21.49 -38.39 -64.94
CA SER A 713 21.49 -37.95 -66.34
C SER A 713 20.30 -37.04 -66.66
N ALA A 714 20.42 -36.19 -67.69
CA ALA A 714 19.41 -35.18 -68.08
C ALA A 714 17.96 -35.69 -68.11
N THR A 715 17.74 -36.93 -68.58
CA THR A 715 16.43 -37.57 -68.68
C THR A 715 15.90 -38.15 -67.37
N MET A 716 16.77 -38.39 -66.38
CA MET A 716 16.45 -39.05 -65.11
C MET A 716 16.36 -38.11 -63.90
N VAL A 717 16.99 -36.92 -63.95
CA VAL A 717 17.00 -35.91 -62.85
C VAL A 717 15.61 -35.62 -62.28
N PHE A 718 14.57 -35.68 -63.11
CA PHE A 718 13.19 -35.40 -62.70
C PHE A 718 12.68 -36.31 -61.57
N LEU A 719 13.17 -37.55 -61.47
CA LEU A 719 12.68 -38.51 -60.47
C LEU A 719 13.28 -38.26 -59.07
N PRO A 720 14.61 -38.07 -58.89
CA PRO A 720 15.17 -37.58 -57.62
C PRO A 720 14.72 -36.16 -57.25
N TYR A 721 14.48 -35.28 -58.23
CA TYR A 721 13.86 -33.98 -57.96
C TYR A 721 12.45 -34.13 -57.40
N TRP A 722 11.66 -35.11 -57.88
CA TRP A 722 10.30 -35.30 -57.38
C TRP A 722 10.25 -35.83 -55.94
N SER A 723 11.18 -36.68 -55.51
CA SER A 723 11.31 -37.04 -54.09
C SER A 723 11.72 -35.83 -53.23
N PHE A 724 12.74 -35.08 -53.66
CA PHE A 724 13.20 -33.87 -52.97
C PHE A 724 12.11 -32.79 -52.84
N ALA A 725 11.34 -32.55 -53.90
CA ALA A 725 10.26 -31.56 -53.89
C ALA A 725 9.12 -31.94 -52.93
N ARG A 726 8.94 -33.24 -52.65
CA ARG A 726 7.93 -33.76 -51.73
C ARG A 726 8.37 -33.69 -50.26
N SER A 727 9.66 -33.88 -49.96
CA SER A 727 10.21 -33.82 -48.60
C SER A 727 10.54 -32.40 -48.15
N HIS A 728 10.96 -31.52 -49.06
CA HIS A 728 11.51 -30.20 -48.69
C HIS A 728 10.86 -28.98 -49.36
N GLY A 729 9.97 -29.19 -50.34
CA GLY A 729 9.29 -28.11 -51.07
C GLY A 729 9.88 -27.83 -52.45
N ALA A 730 9.14 -27.09 -53.28
CA ALA A 730 9.39 -27.00 -54.73
C ALA A 730 10.78 -26.45 -55.10
N HIS A 731 11.23 -25.39 -54.41
CA HIS A 731 12.54 -24.75 -54.49
C HIS A 731 13.12 -24.60 -55.90
N LEU A 732 12.28 -24.15 -56.84
CA LEU A 732 12.60 -24.09 -58.28
C LEU A 732 13.85 -23.25 -58.59
N ALA A 733 14.08 -22.17 -57.83
CA ALA A 733 15.25 -21.30 -57.96
C ALA A 733 16.54 -21.85 -57.34
N PHE A 734 16.51 -23.04 -56.73
CA PHE A 734 17.68 -23.82 -56.32
C PHE A 734 18.01 -24.88 -57.38
N LEU A 735 16.99 -25.64 -57.84
CA LEU A 735 17.11 -26.57 -58.96
C LEU A 735 17.70 -25.88 -60.21
N GLU A 736 17.18 -24.69 -60.57
CA GLU A 736 17.62 -23.96 -61.75
C GLU A 736 19.09 -23.51 -61.65
N SER A 737 19.60 -23.19 -60.46
CA SER A 737 21.02 -22.89 -60.24
C SER A 737 21.90 -24.13 -60.44
N ILE A 738 21.54 -25.25 -59.80
CA ILE A 738 22.33 -26.49 -59.85
C ILE A 738 22.37 -27.06 -61.27
N MET A 739 21.23 -27.09 -61.97
CA MET A 739 21.17 -27.61 -63.33
C MET A 739 21.89 -26.71 -64.34
N LYS A 740 22.02 -25.41 -64.08
CA LYS A 740 22.88 -24.51 -64.84
C LYS A 740 24.37 -24.65 -64.50
N ALA A 741 24.72 -25.07 -63.28
CA ALA A 741 26.10 -25.17 -62.81
C ALA A 741 26.90 -26.28 -63.54
N ARG A 742 26.22 -27.37 -63.90
CA ARG A 742 26.76 -28.51 -64.67
C ARG A 742 27.31 -28.10 -66.04
N ASP A 743 28.34 -28.80 -66.51
CA ASP A 743 28.94 -28.63 -67.83
C ASP A 743 28.36 -29.58 -68.91
N ASP A 744 27.72 -30.69 -68.51
CA ASP A 744 27.13 -31.68 -69.42
C ASP A 744 25.74 -31.31 -69.96
N LEU A 745 25.03 -30.37 -69.32
CA LEU A 745 23.68 -29.94 -69.72
C LEU A 745 23.70 -28.65 -70.55
N LYS A 746 22.98 -28.61 -71.66
CA LYS A 746 22.77 -27.37 -72.42
C LYS A 746 21.62 -26.58 -71.82
N ARG A 747 21.60 -25.28 -72.11
CA ARG A 747 20.55 -24.35 -71.66
C ARG A 747 19.13 -24.83 -72.01
N ASP A 748 18.96 -25.46 -73.17
CA ASP A 748 17.65 -25.94 -73.63
C ASP A 748 17.20 -27.21 -72.90
N ASP A 749 18.13 -28.11 -72.56
CA ASP A 749 17.86 -29.28 -71.72
C ASP A 749 17.36 -28.82 -70.35
N VAL A 750 18.08 -27.86 -69.72
CA VAL A 750 17.69 -27.24 -68.45
C VAL A 750 16.34 -26.53 -68.55
N ASN A 751 16.07 -25.80 -69.64
CA ASN A 751 14.76 -25.16 -69.86
C ASN A 751 13.62 -26.20 -69.89
N SER A 752 13.82 -27.33 -70.59
CA SER A 752 12.81 -28.39 -70.72
C SER A 752 12.53 -29.11 -69.38
N LEU A 753 13.58 -29.35 -68.59
CA LEU A 753 13.48 -29.89 -67.23
C LEU A 753 12.76 -28.92 -66.30
N MET A 754 13.12 -27.63 -66.34
CA MET A 754 12.46 -26.59 -65.54
C MET A 754 11.00 -26.38 -65.94
N GLU A 755 10.64 -26.50 -67.21
CA GLU A 755 9.22 -26.45 -67.62
C GLU A 755 8.46 -27.67 -67.08
N SER A 756 9.04 -28.87 -67.18
CA SER A 756 8.45 -30.11 -66.66
C SER A 756 8.24 -30.03 -65.14
N ALA A 757 9.23 -29.51 -64.40
CA ALA A 757 9.14 -29.23 -62.97
C ALA A 757 8.03 -28.22 -62.65
N ARG A 758 8.04 -27.04 -63.30
CA ARG A 758 7.03 -25.99 -63.11
C ARG A 758 5.61 -26.45 -63.42
N ARG A 759 5.43 -27.28 -64.46
CA ARG A 759 4.13 -27.90 -64.80
C ARG A 759 3.64 -28.83 -63.68
N LYS A 760 4.51 -29.71 -63.14
CA LYS A 760 4.10 -30.67 -62.10
C LYS A 760 3.90 -30.04 -60.72
N VAL A 761 4.77 -29.10 -60.32
CA VAL A 761 4.58 -28.28 -59.11
C VAL A 761 3.24 -27.55 -59.16
N LYS A 762 2.87 -26.98 -60.32
CA LYS A 762 1.58 -26.31 -60.51
C LYS A 762 0.37 -27.26 -60.51
N SER A 763 0.52 -28.53 -60.93
CA SER A 763 -0.59 -29.50 -60.90
C SER A 763 -0.86 -30.09 -59.52
N GLU A 764 0.15 -30.16 -58.64
CA GLU A 764 0.02 -30.74 -57.30
C GLU A 764 0.06 -29.71 -56.16
N GLY A 765 0.13 -28.41 -56.48
CA GLY A 765 -0.09 -27.31 -55.52
C GLY A 765 1.05 -27.07 -54.51
N ILE A 766 2.23 -27.63 -54.76
CA ILE A 766 3.38 -27.55 -53.83
C ILE A 766 3.94 -26.12 -53.79
N ASN A 767 3.91 -25.48 -52.62
CA ASN A 767 4.50 -24.16 -52.41
C ASN A 767 6.02 -24.24 -52.14
N ASP A 768 6.72 -23.10 -52.28
CA ASP A 768 8.15 -22.94 -51.96
C ASP A 768 8.46 -22.91 -50.44
N LEU A 769 7.45 -23.06 -49.59
CA LEU A 769 7.58 -23.03 -48.12
C LEU A 769 6.70 -24.11 -47.45
N VAL A 770 7.37 -25.04 -46.75
CA VAL A 770 6.87 -25.92 -45.68
C VAL A 770 5.85 -27.02 -46.09
N PRO A 771 6.17 -28.32 -45.90
CA PRO A 771 5.19 -29.41 -45.87
C PRO A 771 4.28 -29.31 -44.63
N GLU A 772 3.01 -29.72 -44.75
CA GLU A 772 1.93 -29.47 -43.76
C GLU A 772 2.13 -30.04 -42.33
N THR A 773 3.23 -30.73 -42.05
CA THR A 773 3.51 -31.43 -40.79
C THR A 773 4.89 -31.13 -40.17
N GLY A 774 5.69 -30.23 -40.75
CA GLY A 774 7.08 -30.00 -40.33
C GLY A 774 7.45 -28.53 -40.08
N GLY A 775 8.54 -28.31 -39.34
CA GLY A 775 9.13 -26.98 -39.13
C GLY A 775 9.87 -26.43 -40.37
N PRO A 776 10.50 -25.24 -40.26
CA PRO A 776 11.27 -24.66 -41.37
C PRO A 776 12.51 -25.51 -41.69
N THR A 777 12.41 -26.27 -42.78
CA THR A 777 13.45 -27.18 -43.29
C THR A 777 14.78 -26.45 -43.56
N VAL A 778 15.89 -27.20 -43.56
CA VAL A 778 17.22 -26.69 -43.94
C VAL A 778 17.16 -25.95 -45.29
N MET A 779 16.42 -26.48 -46.26
CA MET A 779 16.23 -25.84 -47.56
C MET A 779 15.47 -24.51 -47.52
N SER A 780 14.49 -24.35 -46.61
CA SER A 780 13.83 -23.05 -46.41
C SER A 780 14.80 -21.99 -45.86
N ARG A 781 15.72 -22.38 -44.96
CA ARG A 781 16.79 -21.52 -44.44
C ARG A 781 17.80 -21.14 -45.54
N VAL A 782 18.19 -22.11 -46.40
CA VAL A 782 19.05 -21.88 -47.59
C VAL A 782 18.39 -20.95 -48.61
N ALA A 783 17.06 -21.02 -48.78
CA ALA A 783 16.33 -20.12 -49.66
C ALA A 783 16.31 -18.69 -49.10
N GLN A 784 15.98 -18.52 -47.81
CA GLN A 784 15.91 -17.23 -47.12
C GLN A 784 17.27 -16.51 -47.08
N ALA A 785 18.35 -17.23 -46.76
CA ALA A 785 19.71 -16.69 -46.69
C ALA A 785 20.30 -16.24 -48.05
N HIS A 786 19.56 -16.42 -49.14
CA HIS A 786 19.90 -15.95 -50.50
C HIS A 786 19.01 -14.79 -50.98
N THR A 787 17.75 -14.70 -50.53
CA THR A 787 16.87 -13.57 -50.88
C THR A 787 17.30 -12.25 -50.25
N SER A 788 17.95 -12.32 -49.09
CA SER A 788 18.62 -11.20 -48.44
C SER A 788 20.14 -11.35 -48.67
N GLY A 789 20.78 -10.32 -49.23
CA GLY A 789 22.14 -10.42 -49.76
C GLY A 789 23.18 -10.90 -48.74
N PHE A 790 24.21 -11.61 -49.20
CA PHE A 790 25.16 -12.43 -48.41
C PHE A 790 25.74 -11.81 -47.12
N ALA A 791 25.84 -10.48 -47.01
CA ALA A 791 26.29 -9.79 -45.80
C ALA A 791 25.18 -9.48 -44.78
N ALA A 792 23.92 -9.36 -45.22
CA ALA A 792 22.77 -8.99 -44.40
C ALA A 792 21.80 -10.15 -44.14
N GLY A 793 21.68 -11.11 -45.06
CA GLY A 793 20.71 -12.20 -44.97
C GLY A 793 21.00 -13.24 -43.88
N LEU A 794 22.29 -13.51 -43.65
CA LEU A 794 22.75 -14.38 -42.57
C LEU A 794 22.47 -13.77 -41.17
N LEU A 795 22.28 -12.44 -41.10
CA LEU A 795 22.02 -11.70 -39.86
C LEU A 795 20.53 -11.50 -39.60
N ALA A 796 19.73 -11.22 -40.63
CA ALA A 796 18.31 -10.89 -40.48
C ALA A 796 17.45 -12.06 -39.94
N ASN A 797 17.87 -13.30 -40.14
CA ASN A 797 17.10 -14.49 -39.72
C ASN A 797 17.37 -14.94 -38.27
N LEU A 798 18.26 -14.25 -37.53
CA LEU A 798 18.64 -14.59 -36.16
C LEU A 798 17.59 -14.20 -35.10
N GLY A 799 16.58 -13.40 -35.46
CA GLY A 799 15.81 -12.64 -34.46
C GLY A 799 14.43 -13.16 -34.02
N SER A 800 13.82 -14.15 -34.68
CA SER A 800 12.39 -14.46 -34.40
C SER A 800 11.86 -15.86 -34.72
N SER A 801 12.42 -16.59 -35.70
CA SER A 801 11.81 -17.83 -36.21
C SER A 801 12.42 -19.14 -35.66
N GLY A 802 13.62 -19.09 -35.07
CA GLY A 802 14.33 -20.25 -34.52
C GLY A 802 14.05 -20.55 -33.03
N ALA A 803 13.26 -19.72 -32.35
CA ALA A 803 12.92 -19.92 -30.94
C ALA A 803 11.89 -21.06 -30.76
N ALA A 804 10.68 -20.88 -31.31
CA ALA A 804 9.51 -21.71 -31.01
C ALA A 804 9.71 -23.22 -31.24
N ASN A 805 10.28 -23.61 -32.38
CA ASN A 805 10.39 -25.04 -32.73
C ASN A 805 11.57 -25.73 -32.03
N MET A 806 12.66 -25.02 -31.75
CA MET A 806 13.78 -25.57 -30.98
C MET A 806 13.44 -25.65 -29.48
N ALA A 807 12.66 -24.71 -28.94
CA ALA A 807 12.20 -24.77 -27.55
C ALA A 807 11.31 -25.99 -27.27
N ALA A 808 10.46 -26.37 -28.24
CA ALA A 808 9.68 -27.60 -28.18
C ALA A 808 10.58 -28.86 -28.20
N SER A 809 11.59 -28.89 -29.07
CA SER A 809 12.52 -30.03 -29.13
C SER A 809 13.42 -30.13 -27.88
N ALA A 810 13.86 -29.01 -27.32
CA ALA A 810 14.69 -28.96 -26.12
C ALA A 810 13.90 -29.38 -24.86
N THR A 811 12.68 -28.87 -24.67
CA THR A 811 11.82 -29.34 -23.54
C THR A 811 11.46 -30.82 -23.66
N GLN A 812 11.30 -31.34 -24.88
CA GLN A 812 11.08 -32.77 -25.12
C GLN A 812 12.34 -33.62 -24.86
N ALA A 813 13.54 -33.13 -25.20
CA ALA A 813 14.81 -33.80 -24.90
C ALA A 813 15.16 -33.78 -23.40
N LEU A 814 14.86 -32.68 -22.71
CA LEU A 814 15.04 -32.50 -21.26
C LEU A 814 13.92 -33.17 -20.42
N GLY A 815 12.96 -33.85 -21.05
CA GLY A 815 11.94 -34.65 -20.37
C GLY A 815 10.79 -33.87 -19.71
N LEU A 816 10.73 -32.54 -19.88
CA LEU A 816 9.76 -31.66 -19.23
C LEU A 816 8.37 -31.77 -19.89
N LYS A 817 7.41 -32.38 -19.18
CA LYS A 817 6.03 -32.57 -19.66
C LYS A 817 5.22 -31.28 -19.61
N LYS A 818 4.63 -30.91 -20.74
CA LYS A 818 3.70 -29.77 -20.87
C LYS A 818 2.26 -30.27 -21.04
N ASP A 819 1.50 -30.33 -19.95
CA ASP A 819 0.07 -30.70 -19.99
C ASP A 819 -0.75 -29.65 -20.77
N SER A 820 -1.50 -30.11 -21.78
CA SER A 820 -2.10 -29.23 -22.79
C SER A 820 -3.62 -29.10 -22.66
N SER A 821 -4.12 -28.11 -21.91
CA SER A 821 -5.57 -27.85 -21.84
C SER A 821 -5.99 -26.39 -21.50
N SER A 822 -5.98 -25.47 -22.47
CA SER A 822 -6.94 -24.34 -22.49
C SER A 822 -7.04 -23.58 -23.83
N SER A 823 -8.26 -23.58 -24.39
CA SER A 823 -8.93 -22.54 -25.21
C SER A 823 -8.10 -21.60 -26.11
N ALA A 824 -8.36 -21.64 -27.42
CA ALA A 824 -8.01 -20.58 -28.36
C ALA A 824 -8.97 -19.37 -28.27
N ALA A 825 -8.51 -18.20 -28.74
CA ALA A 825 -9.33 -17.01 -29.01
C ALA A 825 -8.83 -16.32 -30.31
N GLN A 826 -9.74 -15.72 -31.07
CA GLN A 826 -9.48 -15.26 -32.44
C GLN A 826 -9.17 -13.75 -32.52
N THR A 827 -8.17 -13.38 -33.33
CA THR A 827 -7.91 -12.00 -33.76
C THR A 827 -8.51 -11.73 -35.14
N THR A 828 -9.15 -10.57 -35.32
CA THR A 828 -9.74 -10.13 -36.60
C THR A 828 -9.24 -8.74 -37.01
N THR A 829 -9.01 -8.54 -38.30
CA THR A 829 -8.29 -7.37 -38.85
C THR A 829 -9.14 -6.49 -39.77
N ALA A 830 -9.11 -5.16 -39.55
CA ALA A 830 -9.48 -4.09 -40.49
C ALA A 830 -8.93 -2.75 -39.93
N GLY A 831 -8.71 -1.66 -40.68
CA GLY A 831 -8.82 -1.40 -42.12
C GLY A 831 -8.71 0.12 -42.38
N SER A 832 -7.95 0.57 -43.38
CA SER A 832 -7.50 1.98 -43.51
C SER A 832 -8.55 3.00 -44.01
N GLY A 833 -8.34 4.29 -43.70
CA GLY A 833 -9.08 5.46 -44.24
C GLY A 833 -8.25 6.77 -44.17
N VAL A 834 -8.54 7.77 -45.02
CA VAL A 834 -7.58 8.86 -45.37
C VAL A 834 -8.24 10.27 -45.44
N ILE A 835 -7.84 11.21 -44.55
CA ILE A 835 -7.23 12.57 -44.74
C ILE A 835 -7.60 13.35 -46.06
N PRO A 836 -7.83 14.72 -46.11
CA PRO A 836 -7.24 15.81 -45.28
C PRO A 836 -8.18 16.88 -44.60
N PRO A 837 -8.42 18.17 -45.04
CA PRO A 837 -8.24 19.31 -44.10
C PRO A 837 -9.27 20.50 -44.11
N VAL A 838 -8.99 21.55 -43.29
CA VAL A 838 -9.52 22.97 -43.32
C VAL A 838 -10.97 23.15 -42.78
N SER A 839 -11.37 24.18 -41.99
CA SER A 839 -10.75 25.23 -41.11
C SER A 839 -11.90 25.96 -40.31
N HIS A 840 -11.80 27.02 -39.48
CA HIS A 840 -10.74 27.94 -38.98
C HIS A 840 -11.18 28.72 -37.70
N SER A 841 -10.33 29.66 -37.21
CA SER A 841 -10.59 30.76 -36.23
C SER A 841 -11.08 30.45 -34.79
N GLY A 842 -10.60 31.14 -33.73
CA GLY A 842 -9.44 32.04 -33.70
C GLY A 842 -9.15 32.77 -32.37
N ALA A 843 -7.85 33.02 -32.16
CA ALA A 843 -7.20 34.02 -31.28
C ALA A 843 -7.31 33.91 -29.72
N PRO A 844 -6.28 34.35 -28.96
CA PRO A 844 -6.15 34.07 -27.51
C PRO A 844 -6.06 35.32 -26.61
N TYR A 845 -5.91 35.12 -25.30
CA TYR A 845 -5.11 36.01 -24.43
C TYR A 845 -4.36 35.22 -23.34
N THR A 846 -3.29 35.81 -22.81
CA THR A 846 -2.28 35.16 -21.96
C THR A 846 -2.28 35.68 -20.52
N ALA A 847 -1.73 34.87 -19.60
CA ALA A 847 -0.70 35.22 -18.59
C ALA A 847 -0.93 34.53 -17.23
N GLN A 848 0.10 33.86 -16.71
CA GLN A 848 0.24 33.59 -15.27
C GLN A 848 1.67 33.17 -14.91
N GLN A 849 2.36 33.98 -14.09
CA GLN A 849 3.47 33.55 -13.25
C GLN A 849 3.75 34.60 -12.16
N ASP A 850 4.00 34.12 -10.93
CA ASP A 850 4.69 34.80 -9.81
C ASP A 850 4.01 36.08 -9.20
N GLU A 851 4.23 36.48 -7.93
CA GLU A 851 5.16 35.99 -6.90
C GLU A 851 4.65 36.27 -5.45
N LYS A 852 5.05 35.43 -4.46
CA LYS A 852 5.18 35.63 -2.99
C LYS A 852 4.01 36.17 -2.10
N GLY A 853 4.01 35.72 -0.83
CA GLY A 853 3.17 36.22 0.29
C GLY A 853 3.76 37.44 1.03
N PRO A 854 3.27 37.84 2.23
CA PRO A 854 3.20 36.96 3.42
C PRO A 854 2.00 37.25 4.38
N GLY A 855 2.01 36.67 5.60
CA GLY A 855 1.37 37.28 6.78
C GLY A 855 0.48 36.40 7.66
N TRP A 856 0.92 36.14 8.90
CA TRP A 856 0.15 35.45 9.96
C TRP A 856 -1.16 36.19 10.33
N SER A 857 -2.30 35.49 10.49
CA SER A 857 -3.43 35.89 11.39
C SER A 857 -4.68 34.95 11.43
N ALA A 858 -4.60 33.70 10.96
CA ALA A 858 -5.81 32.92 10.60
C ALA A 858 -6.18 31.68 11.48
N PHE A 859 -5.94 31.69 12.80
CA PHE A 859 -6.30 30.56 13.70
C PHE A 859 -7.46 30.84 14.70
N ALA A 860 -8.14 31.98 14.58
CA ALA A 860 -9.04 32.49 15.63
C ALA A 860 -10.55 32.54 15.27
N GLN A 861 -11.00 31.86 14.22
CA GLN A 861 -12.30 32.20 13.60
C GLN A 861 -13.22 31.04 13.17
N ASN A 862 -13.08 29.82 13.73
CA ASN A 862 -13.85 28.66 13.28
C ASN A 862 -14.54 27.80 14.37
N VAL A 863 -14.82 28.38 15.56
CA VAL A 863 -15.43 27.65 16.70
C VAL A 863 -16.71 28.31 17.26
N ILE A 864 -17.08 29.53 16.83
CA ILE A 864 -18.26 30.25 17.34
C ILE A 864 -19.12 30.76 16.17
N GLY A 865 -20.08 29.95 15.71
CA GLY A 865 -20.86 30.26 14.49
C GLY A 865 -22.21 29.57 14.29
N ALA A 866 -22.76 28.83 15.27
CA ALA A 866 -24.05 28.14 15.13
C ALA A 866 -24.91 28.26 16.40
N GLY A 867 -25.64 29.37 16.52
CA GLY A 867 -26.57 29.60 17.64
C GLY A 867 -27.86 28.76 17.56
N TRP A 868 -28.41 28.40 18.71
CA TRP A 868 -29.67 27.64 18.82
C TRP A 868 -30.87 28.39 18.23
N LYS A 869 -31.85 27.62 17.73
CA LYS A 869 -33.27 27.95 17.89
C LYS A 869 -33.88 26.97 18.89
N SER A 870 -34.30 27.46 20.06
CA SER A 870 -35.16 26.68 20.95
C SER A 870 -36.53 26.48 20.30
N LYS A 871 -37.17 25.36 20.62
CA LYS A 871 -38.63 25.23 20.59
C LYS A 871 -39.03 24.32 21.75
N ASP A 872 -40.00 24.76 22.53
CA ASP A 872 -39.97 24.46 23.95
C ASP A 872 -40.58 23.09 24.34
N ARG A 873 -40.00 22.53 25.40
CA ARG A 873 -40.55 21.54 26.34
C ARG A 873 -41.49 22.25 27.33
N ASP A 874 -42.38 21.62 28.11
CA ASP A 874 -42.80 20.22 28.34
C ASP A 874 -44.37 20.17 28.23
N GLY A 875 -45.15 19.10 28.40
CA GLY A 875 -45.00 17.69 28.82
C GLY A 875 -46.42 17.04 28.75
N SER A 876 -46.75 15.86 29.28
CA SER A 876 -46.03 14.80 29.99
C SER A 876 -46.94 13.56 30.13
N ASN A 877 -46.37 12.37 30.30
CA ASN A 877 -47.02 11.08 30.64
C ASN A 877 -47.92 10.44 29.55
N GLY A 878 -47.78 9.12 29.40
CA GLY A 878 -48.41 8.27 28.39
C GLY A 878 -47.53 7.07 28.09
#